data_AF-Q924Z6-F1
#
_entry.id   AF-Q924Z6-F1
#
_cell.length_a   1.000
_cell.length_b   1.000
_cell.length_c   1.000
_cell.angle_alpha   90.00
_cell.angle_beta   90.00
_cell.angle_gamma   90.00
#
_symmetry.space_group_name_H-M   'P 1'
#
loop_
_entity.id
_entity.type
_entity.pdbx_description
1 polymer ?
#
loop_
_entity_poly.entity_id
_entity_poly.type
_entity_poly.pdbx_seq_one_letter_code
_entity_poly.pdbx_strand_id
1 'polypeptide(L)'
;MASEEASLRALESLMTEFFHDCTTNERKREIEELLNNFAQQVGAWRFCLYFLSSTRNDYVMMYSLTVFENLINKMWLGVPSQDKMEIRSCLPKLLLAHHKTLPYFIRNKLCKVIVDIGRQDWPMFYHDFFTNILQLIQSPVTTPLGLIMLKTTSEELACPREDLSVARKEELRKLLLDQVQTVLGLLTGILETVWDKHSVTAATPPPSPTSGESGDLLSNLLQSPSSAKLLHQPIPILDVESEYVCSLALECLAHLFSWIPLSASITPSLLTTIFHFARFGCDTRARKMASVNGSSQNCVLGQERGRLGVLAMSCINELMSKNCVPMEFEEYLLRMFQQTFYLLQKITKDNNAHTVKSRLEELDESYIEKFTDFLRLFVSVHLRRIESYSQFPVVEFLTLLFKYTFHQPTHEGYFSCLDIWTLFLDYLTSKIKSRLGDKEAVLNRYEDALVLLLTEVLNRIQFRYNQAQLEELDDETLDDDQQTEWQRYLRQSLEVVAKVMELLPTHAFSTLFPVLQDNLEVYLGLQQFVVTSGSGHRLNITAENDCRRLHCSLRDLSSLLQAVGRLAEYFIGDVFAARFNDALTVVERLVKVTLYGSQIKLYNIETAVPSVLKPDLIDVHAQSLAALQAYSHWLAQYCGEAHRQNTQQFVTLISTTMDAITPLISTKVQDKLLLSACHLLVSLATTVRPVFLISIPAVQKVFNSIIDASAQRLTDKAQVLVCRALSNTLLLPWPNLPESEQQWPLRSINHASLISALSRDYHSLKPSATAPQRKVPLGDTKVIIHQTLSVLEDIVENISGESTKSRQICYQSLQESVQVSLALFPAFIHQSDVTDEMLSFFLTLFRGLRVQMGVPFTEQIIQTFLNMFTREQLAESILHEGSTGCRVVEKFLKILQVVVQEPGQVFKPFLPSIIALCMEQVYPIIAERPSPDVKAELFELLFRTLHHNWRYFFKSTVLASVQRGIAEEQMENEPQFSAIMQAFGQSFLQPDIHLFKQNLFYLETLNTKQKLYHKKIFRTTMLFQFVNVLLQVLVHKSHDLLQEEIGIAIYNMASVDFDGFFAAFLPEFLTSCDGVDANQKNVLGRNFKMDRDLPSFTQNVHRLVNDLRYYRLCNDSLPPGTVKL
;
A
#
# COMPACT_ATOMS: atom_id res chain seq x y z
N MET A 1 10.10 4.81 59.85
CA MET A 1 10.81 4.23 58.70
C MET A 1 10.76 2.72 58.86
N ALA A 2 10.07 2.01 57.97
CA ALA A 2 10.17 0.55 57.92
C ALA A 2 11.63 0.18 57.60
N SER A 3 12.16 -0.90 58.19
CA SER A 3 13.49 -1.39 57.78
C SER A 3 13.45 -1.78 56.30
N GLU A 4 14.59 -1.66 55.61
CA GLU A 4 14.69 -2.05 54.19
C GLU A 4 14.19 -3.48 53.94
N GLU A 5 14.42 -4.37 54.90
CA GLU A 5 13.94 -5.76 54.88
C GLU A 5 12.41 -5.89 55.02
N ALA A 6 11.76 -5.07 55.86
CA ALA A 6 10.31 -5.09 55.98
C ALA A 6 9.63 -4.55 54.71
N SER A 7 10.19 -3.48 54.12
CA SER A 7 9.72 -2.94 52.84
C SER A 7 9.90 -3.94 51.70
N LEU A 8 11.00 -4.70 51.69
CA LEU A 8 11.22 -5.74 50.68
C LEU A 8 10.15 -6.84 50.76
N ARG A 9 9.89 -7.39 51.95
CA ARG A 9 8.86 -8.44 52.11
C ARG A 9 7.46 -7.97 51.71
N ALA A 10 7.13 -6.72 52.03
CA ALA A 10 5.86 -6.11 51.63
C ALA A 10 5.77 -5.99 50.10
N LEU A 11 6.84 -5.54 49.45
CA LEU A 11 6.89 -5.38 47.99
C LEU A 11 6.84 -6.74 47.26
N GLU A 12 7.53 -7.76 47.78
CA GLU A 12 7.45 -9.14 47.27
C GLU A 12 6.01 -9.66 47.33
N SER A 13 5.32 -9.46 48.46
CA SER A 13 3.92 -9.86 48.61
C SER A 13 3.00 -9.14 47.62
N LEU A 14 3.16 -7.82 47.44
CA LEU A 14 2.34 -7.03 46.52
C LEU A 14 2.58 -7.40 45.06
N MET A 15 3.84 -7.62 44.66
CA MET A 15 4.18 -8.06 43.31
C MET A 15 3.60 -9.44 43.00
N THR A 16 3.72 -10.39 43.94
CA THR A 16 3.16 -11.73 43.77
C THR A 16 1.63 -11.70 43.73
N GLU A 17 0.98 -10.84 44.53
CA GLU A 17 -0.47 -10.62 44.45
C GLU A 17 -0.88 -10.03 43.09
N PHE A 18 -0.16 -9.01 42.59
CA PHE A 18 -0.47 -8.35 41.33
C PHE A 18 -0.51 -9.31 40.12
N PHE A 19 0.44 -10.24 40.05
CA PHE A 19 0.55 -11.20 38.96
C PHE A 19 -0.21 -12.53 39.20
N HIS A 20 -0.93 -12.67 40.33
CA HIS A 20 -1.71 -13.88 40.59
C HIS A 20 -3.00 -13.92 39.72
N ASP A 21 -3.34 -15.11 39.21
CA ASP A 21 -4.48 -15.31 38.29
C ASP A 21 -5.85 -14.94 38.88
N CYS A 22 -5.94 -14.81 40.22
CA CYS A 22 -7.18 -14.54 40.94
C CYS A 22 -7.37 -13.05 41.29
N THR A 23 -6.42 -12.18 40.96
CA THR A 23 -6.45 -10.77 41.36
C THR A 23 -7.32 -9.96 40.40
N THR A 24 -8.32 -9.27 40.95
CA THR A 24 -9.29 -8.48 40.18
C THR A 24 -8.63 -7.25 39.53
N ASN A 25 -9.19 -6.76 38.41
CA ASN A 25 -8.69 -5.55 37.74
C ASN A 25 -8.72 -4.31 38.66
N GLU A 26 -9.71 -4.22 39.56
CA GLU A 26 -9.80 -3.15 40.56
C GLU A 26 -8.62 -3.23 41.53
N ARG A 27 -8.34 -4.41 42.09
CA ARG A 27 -7.21 -4.61 42.99
C ARG A 27 -5.87 -4.37 42.31
N LYS A 28 -5.73 -4.74 41.04
CA LYS A 28 -4.53 -4.43 40.24
C LYS A 28 -4.28 -2.92 40.14
N ARG A 29 -5.33 -2.12 39.89
CA ARG A 29 -5.21 -0.64 39.87
C ARG A 29 -4.81 -0.06 41.22
N GLU A 30 -5.37 -0.57 42.32
CA GLU A 30 -4.96 -0.13 43.67
C GLU A 30 -3.48 -0.43 43.94
N ILE A 31 -3.01 -1.63 43.57
CA ILE A 31 -1.61 -2.01 43.72
C ILE A 31 -0.72 -1.11 42.84
N GLU A 32 -1.09 -0.86 41.59
CA GLU A 32 -0.38 0.08 40.71
C GLU A 32 -0.27 1.49 41.32
N GLU A 33 -1.34 2.00 41.91
CA GLU A 33 -1.33 3.31 42.57
C GLU A 33 -0.37 3.34 43.77
N LEU A 34 -0.38 2.29 44.62
CA LEU A 34 0.57 2.15 45.72
C LEU A 34 2.03 2.10 45.23
N LEU A 35 2.29 1.37 44.15
CA LEU A 35 3.62 1.26 43.56
C LEU A 35 4.08 2.56 42.92
N ASN A 36 3.19 3.28 42.24
CA ASN A 36 3.51 4.60 41.70
C ASN A 36 3.82 5.59 42.82
N ASN A 37 3.05 5.56 43.90
CA ASN A 37 3.28 6.39 45.08
C ASN A 37 4.64 6.09 45.74
N PHE A 38 5.04 4.81 45.84
CA PHE A 38 6.37 4.45 46.34
C PHE A 38 7.48 4.96 45.42
N ALA A 39 7.36 4.74 44.11
CA ALA A 39 8.37 5.13 43.12
C ALA A 39 8.63 6.65 43.10
N GLN A 40 7.63 7.47 43.45
CA GLN A 40 7.73 8.93 43.53
C GLN A 40 8.38 9.45 44.83
N GLN A 41 8.59 8.60 45.85
CA GLN A 41 9.18 9.05 47.11
C GLN A 41 10.66 9.42 46.95
N VAL A 42 11.06 10.55 47.55
CA VAL A 42 12.46 10.98 47.59
C VAL A 42 13.30 9.93 48.31
N GLY A 43 14.31 9.38 47.62
CA GLY A 43 15.17 8.33 48.16
C GLY A 43 14.65 6.90 48.00
N ALA A 44 13.51 6.67 47.32
CA ALA A 44 13.00 5.34 47.00
C ALA A 44 14.05 4.47 46.28
N TRP A 45 14.91 5.10 45.47
CA TRP A 45 16.00 4.44 44.76
C TRP A 45 16.99 3.72 45.69
N ARG A 46 17.19 4.18 46.94
CA ARG A 46 18.04 3.50 47.93
C ARG A 46 17.46 2.15 48.34
N PHE A 47 16.15 2.12 48.57
CA PHE A 47 15.42 0.88 48.82
C PHE A 47 15.48 -0.05 47.60
N CYS A 48 15.27 0.47 46.39
CA CYS A 48 15.41 -0.31 45.16
C CYS A 48 16.82 -0.88 44.97
N LEU A 49 17.88 -0.15 45.35
CA LEU A 49 19.24 -0.66 45.32
C LEU A 49 19.43 -1.83 46.29
N TYR A 50 18.90 -1.71 47.52
CA TYR A 50 18.89 -2.81 48.48
C TYR A 50 18.11 -4.01 47.94
N PHE A 51 16.91 -3.80 47.38
CA PHE A 51 16.07 -4.85 46.82
C PHE A 51 16.80 -5.63 45.73
N LEU A 52 17.45 -4.94 44.79
CA LEU A 52 18.21 -5.58 43.70
C LEU A 52 19.35 -6.47 44.19
N SER A 53 19.95 -6.15 45.33
CA SER A 53 21.03 -6.96 45.94
C SER A 53 20.52 -8.10 46.84
N SER A 54 19.27 -8.04 47.30
CA SER A 54 18.77 -8.90 48.39
C SER A 54 17.62 -9.84 47.99
N THR A 55 16.84 -9.50 46.96
CA THR A 55 15.70 -10.34 46.54
C THR A 55 16.10 -11.42 45.54
N ARG A 56 15.26 -12.44 45.39
CA ARG A 56 15.26 -13.39 44.26
C ARG A 56 13.97 -13.31 43.44
N ASN A 57 13.08 -12.38 43.76
CA ASN A 57 11.80 -12.21 43.06
C ASN A 57 12.01 -11.34 41.81
N ASP A 58 11.87 -11.95 40.63
CA ASP A 58 12.08 -11.30 39.33
C ASP A 58 11.17 -10.07 39.13
N TYR A 59 9.93 -10.11 39.63
CA TYR A 59 9.00 -8.97 39.54
C TYR A 59 9.52 -7.77 40.33
N VAL A 60 10.05 -8.00 41.54
CA VAL A 60 10.62 -6.94 42.39
C VAL A 60 11.88 -6.36 41.76
N MET A 61 12.74 -7.20 41.18
CA MET A 61 13.92 -6.74 40.45
C MET A 61 13.53 -5.86 39.26
N MET A 62 12.57 -6.31 38.44
CA MET A 62 12.13 -5.58 37.26
C MET A 62 11.47 -4.25 37.64
N TYR A 63 10.60 -4.26 38.66
CA TYR A 63 10.01 -3.03 39.21
C TYR A 63 11.09 -2.06 39.69
N SER A 64 12.07 -2.54 40.46
CA SER A 64 13.18 -1.72 40.97
C SER A 64 14.00 -1.08 39.83
N LEU A 65 14.26 -1.82 38.75
CA LEU A 65 14.93 -1.28 37.57
C LEU A 65 14.06 -0.26 36.81
N THR A 66 12.74 -0.45 36.76
CA THR A 66 11.81 0.53 36.19
C THR A 66 11.76 1.81 37.01
N VAL A 67 11.88 1.73 38.34
CA VAL A 67 12.04 2.92 39.21
C VAL A 67 13.32 3.68 38.84
N PHE A 68 14.46 3.00 38.68
CA PHE A 68 15.69 3.63 38.22
C PHE A 68 15.55 4.24 36.82
N GLU A 69 15.00 3.52 35.86
CA GLU A 69 14.78 4.01 34.49
C GLU A 69 13.93 5.29 34.48
N ASN A 70 12.83 5.33 35.25
CA ASN A 70 12.00 6.53 35.39
C ASN A 70 12.76 7.67 36.09
N LEU A 71 13.52 7.37 37.14
CA LEU A 71 14.35 8.35 37.84
C LEU A 71 15.36 9.00 36.89
N ILE A 72 16.02 8.22 36.03
CA ILE A 72 17.08 8.69 35.12
C ILE A 72 16.49 9.38 33.88
N ASN A 73 15.40 8.87 33.31
CA ASN A 73 14.85 9.42 32.08
C ASN A 73 13.94 10.64 32.33
N LYS A 74 13.35 10.76 33.53
CA LYS A 74 12.42 11.85 33.84
C LYS A 74 12.96 12.79 34.91
N MET A 75 13.45 12.27 36.04
CA MET A 75 13.77 13.06 37.25
C MET A 75 15.26 13.39 37.42
N TRP A 76 16.13 12.98 36.49
CA TRP A 76 17.57 13.01 36.70
C TRP A 76 18.10 14.39 37.05
N LEU A 77 17.62 15.44 36.38
CA LEU A 77 18.01 16.83 36.67
C LEU A 77 17.81 17.21 38.15
N GLY A 78 16.70 16.78 38.76
CA GLY A 78 16.36 17.06 40.16
C GLY A 78 17.10 16.20 41.20
N VAL A 79 17.82 15.15 40.78
CA VAL A 79 18.56 14.29 41.71
C VAL A 79 19.83 15.00 42.22
N PRO A 80 20.08 15.04 43.54
CA PRO A 80 21.30 15.62 44.10
C PRO A 80 22.57 15.02 43.51
N SER A 81 23.61 15.84 43.29
CA SER A 81 24.87 15.39 42.67
C SER A 81 25.54 14.23 43.41
N GLN A 82 25.42 14.18 44.74
CA GLN A 82 25.96 13.08 45.56
C GLN A 82 25.20 11.77 45.30
N ASP A 83 23.87 11.82 45.23
CA ASP A 83 23.02 10.68 44.90
C ASP A 83 23.30 10.19 43.47
N LYS A 84 23.45 11.09 42.49
CA LYS A 84 23.87 10.73 41.12
C LYS A 84 25.21 10.00 41.08
N MET A 85 26.18 10.49 41.84
CA MET A 85 27.50 9.86 41.94
C MET A 85 27.39 8.45 42.57
N GLU A 86 26.59 8.31 43.63
CA GLU A 86 26.35 7.03 44.29
C GLU A 86 25.70 6.03 43.31
N ILE A 87 24.61 6.41 42.64
CA ILE A 87 23.92 5.59 41.64
C ILE A 87 24.87 5.14 40.52
N ARG A 88 25.65 6.07 39.94
CA ARG A 88 26.63 5.78 38.89
C ARG A 88 27.74 4.84 39.33
N SER A 89 28.11 4.88 40.60
CA SER A 89 29.15 4.00 41.13
C SER A 89 28.60 2.61 41.50
N CYS A 90 27.36 2.52 41.99
CA CYS A 90 26.81 1.29 42.54
C CYS A 90 26.19 0.38 41.47
N LEU A 91 25.44 0.91 40.51
CA LEU A 91 24.78 0.07 39.49
C LEU A 91 25.76 -0.72 38.60
N PRO A 92 26.85 -0.12 38.08
CA PRO A 92 27.86 -0.88 37.34
C PRO A 92 28.56 -1.93 38.21
N LYS A 93 28.85 -1.63 39.48
CA LYS A 93 29.43 -2.61 40.42
C LYS A 93 28.49 -3.79 40.67
N LEU A 94 27.20 -3.51 40.86
CA LEU A 94 26.16 -4.53 41.02
C LEU A 94 26.07 -5.41 39.77
N LEU A 95 26.06 -4.79 38.57
CA LEU A 95 26.06 -5.52 37.31
C LEU A 95 27.28 -6.44 37.22
N LEU A 96 28.49 -5.92 37.44
CA LEU A 96 29.71 -6.73 37.36
C LEU A 96 29.75 -7.86 38.40
N ALA A 97 29.27 -7.62 39.61
CA ALA A 97 29.21 -8.64 40.66
C ALA A 97 28.22 -9.78 40.36
N HIS A 98 27.07 -9.47 39.73
CA HIS A 98 25.94 -10.40 39.61
C HIS A 98 25.53 -10.77 38.17
N HIS A 99 26.21 -10.26 37.13
CA HIS A 99 25.81 -10.49 35.72
C HIS A 99 25.67 -11.96 35.31
N LYS A 100 26.36 -12.88 35.99
CA LYS A 100 26.26 -14.33 35.73
C LYS A 100 25.08 -15.00 36.44
N THR A 101 24.61 -14.42 37.55
CA THR A 101 23.54 -15.00 38.38
C THR A 101 22.17 -14.40 38.07
N LEU A 102 22.14 -13.18 37.50
CA LEU A 102 20.90 -12.51 37.15
C LEU A 102 20.22 -13.15 35.92
N PRO A 103 18.89 -13.28 35.90
CA PRO A 103 18.13 -13.61 34.70
C PRO A 103 18.45 -12.63 33.56
N TYR A 104 18.50 -13.11 32.32
CA TYR A 104 18.96 -12.32 31.17
C TYR A 104 18.15 -11.03 30.96
N PHE A 105 16.83 -11.06 31.19
CA PHE A 105 15.96 -9.89 31.03
C PHE A 105 16.22 -8.82 32.10
N ILE A 106 16.51 -9.22 33.35
CA ILE A 106 16.93 -8.30 34.42
C ILE A 106 18.31 -7.72 34.12
N ARG A 107 19.26 -8.57 33.74
CA ARG A 107 20.63 -8.15 33.36
C ARG A 107 20.59 -7.13 32.23
N ASN A 108 19.85 -7.41 31.16
CA ASN A 108 19.76 -6.51 30.00
C ASN A 108 19.04 -5.20 30.37
N LYS A 109 18.02 -5.25 31.23
CA LYS A 109 17.36 -4.05 31.76
C LYS A 109 18.30 -3.21 32.63
N LEU A 110 19.15 -3.84 33.46
CA LEU A 110 20.18 -3.14 34.24
C LEU A 110 21.24 -2.50 33.33
N CYS A 111 21.68 -3.20 32.27
CA CYS A 111 22.53 -2.59 31.23
C CYS A 111 21.87 -1.35 30.63
N LYS A 112 20.58 -1.44 30.26
CA LYS A 112 19.81 -0.31 29.74
C LYS A 112 19.79 0.87 30.71
N VAL A 113 19.50 0.63 31.99
CA VAL A 113 19.51 1.67 33.02
C VAL A 113 20.87 2.36 33.13
N ILE A 114 21.98 1.61 33.06
CA ILE A 114 23.33 2.20 33.06
C ILE A 114 23.58 3.03 31.79
N VAL A 115 23.12 2.55 30.63
CA VAL A 115 23.18 3.28 29.36
C VAL A 115 22.36 4.57 29.42
N ASP A 116 21.18 4.55 30.03
CA ASP A 116 20.35 5.75 30.24
C ASP A 116 21.11 6.80 31.07
N ILE A 117 21.93 6.39 32.06
CA ILE A 117 22.80 7.33 32.78
C ILE A 117 23.89 7.88 31.85
N GLY A 118 24.51 7.03 31.05
CA GLY A 118 25.47 7.45 30.02
C GLY A 118 24.85 8.46 29.04
N ARG A 119 23.61 8.22 28.62
CA ARG A 119 22.82 9.11 27.75
C ARG A 119 22.68 10.51 28.36
N GLN A 120 22.50 10.62 29.67
CA GLN A 120 22.40 11.91 30.36
C GLN A 120 23.77 12.56 30.66
N ASP A 121 24.76 11.77 31.10
CA ASP A 121 25.96 12.31 31.77
C ASP A 121 27.28 12.16 30.98
N TRP A 122 27.36 11.34 29.93
CA TRP A 122 28.58 11.12 29.16
C TRP A 122 28.83 12.26 28.14
N PRO A 123 30.01 12.87 28.06
CA PRO A 123 31.25 12.51 28.75
C PRO A 123 31.46 13.29 30.03
N MET A 124 30.76 14.41 30.25
CA MET A 124 31.13 15.43 31.24
C MET A 124 31.08 14.99 32.70
N PHE A 125 30.10 14.17 33.07
CA PHE A 125 29.97 13.70 34.45
C PHE A 125 30.16 12.20 34.58
N TYR A 126 30.24 11.46 33.47
CA TYR A 126 30.49 10.03 33.43
C TYR A 126 31.55 9.70 32.37
N HIS A 127 32.76 10.20 32.57
CA HIS A 127 33.86 10.18 31.57
C HIS A 127 34.25 8.78 31.10
N ASP A 128 34.25 7.80 32.00
CA ASP A 128 34.68 6.43 31.76
C ASP A 128 33.58 5.53 31.20
N PHE A 129 32.34 6.02 31.05
CA PHE A 129 31.19 5.23 30.59
C PHE A 129 31.48 4.40 29.33
N PHE A 130 31.86 5.05 28.22
CA PHE A 130 32.07 4.36 26.96
C PHE A 130 33.36 3.54 26.98
N THR A 131 34.42 4.06 27.62
CA THR A 131 35.70 3.33 27.78
C THR A 131 35.51 2.02 28.54
N ASN A 132 34.66 2.01 29.57
CA ASN A 132 34.31 0.80 30.32
C ASN A 132 33.61 -0.23 29.42
N ILE A 133 32.70 0.21 28.53
CA ILE A 133 32.05 -0.69 27.55
C ILE A 133 33.12 -1.33 26.65
N LEU A 134 34.05 -0.54 26.12
CA LEU A 134 35.14 -1.06 25.28
C LEU A 134 36.04 -2.05 26.04
N GLN A 135 36.35 -1.79 27.30
CA GLN A 135 37.12 -2.70 28.15
C GLN A 135 36.38 -4.01 28.42
N LEU A 136 35.06 -3.96 28.65
CA LEU A 136 34.25 -5.17 28.85
C LEU A 136 34.24 -6.05 27.61
N ILE A 137 34.19 -5.45 26.41
CA ILE A 137 34.24 -6.16 25.13
C ILE A 137 35.57 -6.91 24.96
N GLN A 138 36.69 -6.29 25.36
CA GLN A 138 38.04 -6.85 25.17
C GLN A 138 38.39 -8.00 26.11
N SER A 139 37.68 -8.15 27.24
CA SER A 139 37.92 -9.24 28.19
C SER A 139 37.03 -10.45 27.90
N PRO A 140 37.58 -11.66 27.65
CA PRO A 140 36.82 -12.83 27.22
C PRO A 140 35.62 -13.18 28.10
N VAL A 141 35.75 -12.98 29.42
CA VAL A 141 34.71 -13.31 30.40
C VAL A 141 33.53 -12.33 30.36
N THR A 142 33.78 -11.09 29.95
CA THR A 142 32.78 -10.01 29.95
C THR A 142 32.38 -9.57 28.54
N THR A 143 32.98 -10.15 27.48
CA THR A 143 32.67 -9.81 26.09
C THR A 143 31.17 -9.79 25.78
N PRO A 144 30.36 -10.82 26.15
CA PRO A 144 28.92 -10.77 25.88
C PRO A 144 28.22 -9.59 26.57
N LEU A 145 28.61 -9.28 27.80
CA LEU A 145 28.05 -8.16 28.56
C LEU A 145 28.40 -6.81 27.89
N GLY A 146 29.66 -6.65 27.49
CA GLY A 146 30.13 -5.47 26.77
C GLY A 146 29.40 -5.25 25.44
N LEU A 147 29.15 -6.32 24.67
CA LEU A 147 28.40 -6.24 23.41
C LEU A 147 26.93 -5.86 23.63
N ILE A 148 26.27 -6.41 24.67
CA ILE A 148 24.90 -6.00 25.03
C ILE A 148 24.85 -4.51 25.37
N MET A 149 25.80 -4.03 26.17
CA MET A 149 25.89 -2.60 26.51
C MET A 149 26.17 -1.74 25.29
N LEU A 150 27.05 -2.17 24.38
CA LEU A 150 27.34 -1.45 23.14
C LEU A 150 26.11 -1.34 22.24
N LYS A 151 25.39 -2.45 22.03
CA LYS A 151 24.15 -2.47 21.26
C LYS A 151 23.13 -1.50 21.84
N THR A 152 22.87 -1.62 23.15
CA THR A 152 21.92 -0.76 23.87
C THR A 152 22.35 0.71 23.81
N THR A 153 23.65 0.99 23.88
CA THR A 153 24.21 2.34 23.71
C THR A 153 23.97 2.87 22.31
N SER A 154 24.19 2.05 21.28
CA SER A 154 23.91 2.42 19.88
C SER A 154 22.43 2.75 19.70
N GLU A 155 21.52 1.94 20.24
CA GLU A 155 20.06 2.13 20.17
C GLU A 155 19.60 3.42 20.88
N GLU A 156 20.05 3.66 22.10
CA GLU A 156 19.52 4.77 22.93
C GLU A 156 20.25 6.10 22.71
N LEU A 157 21.51 6.12 22.25
CA LEU A 157 22.27 7.37 22.03
C LEU A 157 22.34 7.80 20.56
N ALA A 158 22.25 6.90 19.57
CA ALA A 158 22.32 7.29 18.16
C ALA A 158 20.99 7.81 17.62
N CYS A 159 19.87 7.28 18.13
CA CYS A 159 18.51 7.74 17.83
C CYS A 159 17.74 8.04 19.13
N PRO A 160 18.14 9.09 19.88
CA PRO A 160 17.55 9.35 21.19
C PRO A 160 16.08 9.75 21.07
N ARG A 161 15.28 9.23 21.99
CA ARG A 161 13.86 9.62 22.16
C ARG A 161 13.76 11.13 22.42
N GLU A 162 12.55 11.68 22.34
CA GLU A 162 12.28 13.12 22.51
C GLU A 162 12.33 13.62 23.96
N ASP A 163 12.94 12.85 24.85
CA ASP A 163 13.21 13.20 26.24
C ASP A 163 14.58 13.87 26.45
N LEU A 164 15.24 14.30 25.37
CA LEU A 164 16.49 15.06 25.38
C LEU A 164 16.40 16.29 24.50
N SER A 165 17.06 17.36 24.93
CA SER A 165 17.27 18.54 24.09
C SER A 165 18.00 18.19 22.79
N VAL A 166 17.71 18.91 21.71
CA VAL A 166 18.33 18.69 20.40
C VAL A 166 19.85 18.80 20.47
N ALA A 167 20.35 19.80 21.20
CA ALA A 167 21.79 20.00 21.39
C ALA A 167 22.46 18.75 21.99
N ARG A 168 21.80 18.12 22.97
CA ARG A 168 22.29 16.88 23.57
C ARG A 168 22.26 15.70 22.59
N LYS A 169 21.21 15.59 21.76
CA LYS A 169 21.15 14.54 20.72
C LYS A 169 22.27 14.70 19.69
N GLU A 170 22.51 15.93 19.22
CA GLU A 170 23.58 16.23 18.28
C GLU A 170 24.97 15.95 18.88
N GLU A 171 25.17 16.31 20.16
CA GLU A 171 26.39 16.01 20.91
C GLU A 171 26.64 14.50 21.03
N LEU A 172 25.64 13.74 21.50
CA LEU A 172 25.74 12.27 21.64
C LEU A 172 26.05 11.59 20.31
N ARG A 173 25.36 11.99 19.24
CA ARG A 173 25.61 11.45 17.90
C ARG A 173 27.03 11.73 17.43
N LYS A 174 27.54 12.94 17.65
CA LYS A 174 28.92 13.31 17.31
C LYS A 174 29.93 12.46 18.09
N LEU A 175 29.74 12.33 19.41
CA LEU A 175 30.63 11.54 20.25
C LEU A 175 30.63 10.06 19.85
N LEU A 176 29.48 9.50 19.47
CA LEU A 176 29.40 8.13 18.96
C LEU A 176 30.11 7.99 17.60
N LEU A 177 29.94 8.95 16.68
CA LEU A 177 30.61 8.95 15.38
C LEU A 177 32.14 8.91 15.53
N ASP A 178 32.69 9.63 16.51
CA ASP A 178 34.13 9.63 16.81
C ASP A 178 34.64 8.24 17.24
N GLN A 179 33.77 7.35 17.74
CA GLN A 179 34.12 6.00 18.20
C GLN A 179 33.86 4.91 17.15
N VAL A 180 33.19 5.21 16.04
CA VAL A 180 32.72 4.20 15.06
C VAL A 180 33.85 3.32 14.54
N GLN A 181 34.99 3.90 14.16
CA GLN A 181 36.12 3.14 13.62
C GLN A 181 36.69 2.14 14.63
N THR A 182 36.82 2.56 15.89
CA THR A 182 37.29 1.70 16.99
C THR A 182 36.30 0.57 17.24
N VAL A 183 35.00 0.87 17.27
CA VAL A 183 33.95 -0.12 17.50
C VAL A 183 33.88 -1.14 16.36
N LEU A 184 33.91 -0.69 15.11
CA LEU A 184 33.91 -1.58 13.95
C LEU A 184 35.14 -2.48 13.93
N GLY A 185 36.32 -1.94 14.27
CA GLY A 185 37.55 -2.71 14.40
C GLY A 185 37.44 -3.81 15.48
N LEU A 186 36.85 -3.50 16.64
CA LEU A 186 36.63 -4.49 17.70
C LEU A 186 35.62 -5.57 17.30
N LEU A 187 34.48 -5.19 16.72
CA LEU A 187 33.45 -6.15 16.30
C LEU A 187 33.98 -7.07 15.19
N THR A 188 34.69 -6.52 14.22
CA THR A 188 35.34 -7.29 13.15
C THR A 188 36.37 -8.24 13.73
N GLY A 189 37.25 -7.76 14.62
CA GLY A 189 38.27 -8.57 15.25
C GLY A 189 37.72 -9.71 16.11
N ILE A 190 36.59 -9.51 16.80
CA ILE A 190 35.91 -10.58 17.55
C ILE A 190 35.44 -11.68 16.60
N LEU A 191 34.75 -11.31 15.52
CA LEU A 191 34.22 -12.25 14.55
C LEU A 191 35.35 -13.03 13.86
N GLU A 192 36.43 -12.35 13.46
CA GLU A 192 37.62 -12.97 12.85
C GLU A 192 38.33 -13.91 13.84
N THR A 193 38.54 -13.49 15.09
CA THR A 193 39.19 -14.31 16.11
C THR A 193 38.41 -15.60 16.38
N VAL A 194 37.09 -15.52 16.49
CA VAL A 194 36.23 -16.70 16.68
C VAL A 194 36.25 -17.61 15.46
N TRP A 195 36.22 -17.03 14.26
CA TRP A 195 36.30 -17.77 13.00
C TRP A 195 37.62 -18.54 12.87
N ASP A 196 38.74 -17.89 13.13
CA ASP A 196 40.07 -18.48 13.03
C ASP A 196 40.30 -19.56 14.09
N LYS A 197 39.90 -19.30 15.33
CA LYS A 197 40.00 -20.26 16.45
C LYS A 197 39.39 -21.62 16.10
N HIS A 198 38.23 -21.62 15.43
CA HIS A 198 37.46 -22.84 15.16
C HIS A 198 37.70 -23.44 13.77
N SER A 199 38.35 -22.69 12.88
CA SER A 199 38.74 -23.16 11.54
C SER A 199 39.95 -24.09 11.58
N VAL A 200 40.88 -23.93 12.54
CA VAL A 200 42.09 -24.77 12.66
C VAL A 200 41.80 -26.20 13.16
N THR A 201 40.76 -26.37 13.97
CA THR A 201 40.38 -27.68 14.55
C THR A 201 39.73 -28.65 13.55
N ALA A 202 39.40 -28.21 12.34
CA ALA A 202 38.82 -29.05 11.28
C ALA A 202 39.85 -29.73 10.37
N ALA A 203 41.15 -29.71 10.72
CA ALA A 203 42.21 -30.40 9.99
C ALA A 203 42.17 -31.93 10.20
N THR A 204 41.19 -32.61 9.61
CA THR A 204 41.26 -34.05 9.30
C THR A 204 42.25 -34.29 8.14
N PRO A 205 42.87 -35.49 8.03
CA PRO A 205 43.95 -35.77 7.07
C PRO A 205 43.50 -35.58 5.61
N PRO A 206 44.46 -35.42 4.65
CA PRO A 206 44.16 -34.97 3.29
C PRO A 206 43.10 -35.86 2.60
N PRO A 207 42.23 -35.28 1.75
CA PRO A 207 41.18 -36.03 1.10
C PRO A 207 41.78 -37.11 0.19
N SER A 208 41.22 -38.32 0.27
CA SER A 208 41.50 -39.38 -0.69
C SER A 208 41.10 -38.93 -2.10
N PRO A 209 41.86 -39.29 -3.16
CA PRO A 209 41.61 -38.84 -4.52
C PRO A 209 40.47 -39.66 -5.15
N THR A 210 39.24 -39.51 -4.66
CA THR A 210 38.06 -40.22 -5.21
C THR A 210 36.75 -39.43 -5.17
N SER A 211 36.73 -38.14 -4.81
CA SER A 211 35.57 -37.27 -5.04
C SER A 211 35.84 -36.36 -6.24
N GLY A 212 35.24 -36.69 -7.39
CA GLY A 212 35.40 -35.94 -8.63
C GLY A 212 35.07 -34.46 -8.47
N GLU A 213 36.05 -33.62 -8.77
CA GLU A 213 35.90 -32.19 -9.00
C GLU A 213 34.98 -31.99 -10.22
N SER A 214 33.68 -31.88 -9.96
CA SER A 214 32.76 -31.28 -10.91
C SER A 214 32.94 -29.77 -10.77
N GLY A 215 33.56 -29.16 -11.78
CA GLY A 215 34.16 -27.82 -11.74
C GLY A 215 33.32 -26.74 -11.05
N ASP A 216 33.93 -26.06 -10.07
CA ASP A 216 33.39 -24.82 -9.53
C ASP A 216 33.48 -23.74 -10.61
N LEU A 217 32.33 -23.34 -11.19
CA LEU A 217 32.24 -22.25 -12.16
C LEU A 217 33.00 -20.98 -11.72
N LEU A 218 33.02 -20.70 -10.41
CA LEU A 218 33.76 -19.59 -9.81
C LEU A 218 35.28 -19.68 -9.98
N SER A 219 35.89 -20.87 -9.95
CA SER A 219 37.35 -21.00 -10.10
C SER A 219 37.82 -20.70 -11.52
N ASN A 220 36.93 -20.89 -12.51
CA ASN A 220 37.22 -20.53 -13.90
C ASN A 220 36.98 -19.05 -14.20
N LEU A 221 36.06 -18.40 -13.46
CA LEU A 221 35.70 -16.99 -13.63
C LEU A 221 36.64 -16.03 -12.90
N LEU A 222 37.25 -16.46 -11.79
CA LEU A 222 38.13 -15.63 -10.97
C LEU A 222 39.59 -15.94 -11.30
N GLN A 223 40.21 -15.11 -12.14
CA GLN A 223 41.65 -15.17 -12.45
C GLN A 223 42.58 -14.94 -11.22
N SER A 224 42.04 -14.89 -9.99
CA SER A 224 42.80 -14.84 -8.74
C SER A 224 42.61 -16.13 -7.91
N PRO A 225 43.59 -17.05 -7.88
CA PRO A 225 43.52 -18.29 -7.11
C PRO A 225 43.41 -18.07 -5.58
N SER A 226 43.76 -16.89 -5.08
CA SER A 226 43.70 -16.53 -3.65
C SER A 226 42.27 -16.32 -3.15
N SER A 227 41.43 -15.60 -3.90
CA SER A 227 40.06 -15.28 -3.50
C SER A 227 39.15 -16.51 -3.51
N ALA A 228 39.32 -17.40 -4.48
CA ALA A 228 38.56 -18.66 -4.53
C ALA A 228 38.87 -19.55 -3.30
N LYS A 229 40.14 -19.66 -2.89
CA LYS A 229 40.53 -20.48 -1.71
C LYS A 229 39.86 -20.02 -0.41
N LEU A 230 39.69 -18.71 -0.22
CA LEU A 230 38.99 -18.16 0.96
C LEU A 230 37.50 -18.51 0.94
N LEU A 231 36.85 -18.43 -0.23
CA LEU A 231 35.43 -18.77 -0.39
C LEU A 231 35.13 -20.27 -0.16
N HIS A 232 36.09 -21.16 -0.39
CA HIS A 232 35.90 -22.60 -0.26
C HIS A 232 36.24 -23.19 1.12
N GLN A 233 36.65 -22.37 2.11
CA GLN A 233 36.93 -22.87 3.46
C GLN A 233 35.67 -23.51 4.09
N PRO A 234 35.77 -24.68 4.74
CA PRO A 234 34.64 -25.31 5.42
C PRO A 234 34.11 -24.41 6.53
N ILE A 235 32.79 -24.45 6.76
CA ILE A 235 32.17 -23.68 7.86
C ILE A 235 32.66 -24.28 9.19
N PRO A 236 33.22 -23.46 10.10
CA PRO A 236 33.70 -23.94 11.39
C PRO A 236 32.55 -24.37 12.30
N ILE A 237 32.79 -25.37 13.15
CA ILE A 237 31.85 -25.78 14.20
C ILE A 237 32.10 -24.89 15.42
N LEU A 238 31.15 -24.01 15.73
CA LEU A 238 31.24 -23.13 16.89
C LEU A 238 30.68 -23.81 18.14
N ASP A 239 31.27 -23.50 19.30
CA ASP A 239 30.67 -23.76 20.61
C ASP A 239 29.58 -22.72 20.94
N VAL A 240 28.68 -23.05 21.87
CA VAL A 240 27.50 -22.23 22.24
C VAL A 240 27.89 -20.82 22.70
N GLU A 241 29.01 -20.69 23.42
CA GLU A 241 29.48 -19.38 23.91
C GLU A 241 29.98 -18.50 22.75
N SER A 242 30.79 -19.08 21.85
CA SER A 242 31.26 -18.42 20.63
C SER A 242 30.11 -18.00 19.72
N GLU A 243 29.10 -18.86 19.55
CA GLU A 243 27.90 -18.57 18.77
C GLU A 243 27.07 -17.42 19.35
N TYR A 244 26.91 -17.38 20.67
CA TYR A 244 26.24 -16.29 21.37
C TYR A 244 26.98 -14.95 21.22
N VAL A 245 28.32 -14.96 21.36
CA VAL A 245 29.16 -13.77 21.17
C VAL A 245 29.07 -13.24 19.74
N CYS A 246 29.18 -14.12 18.73
CA CYS A 246 29.04 -13.73 17.33
C CYS A 246 27.65 -13.18 17.01
N SER A 247 26.60 -13.76 17.59
CA SER A 247 25.22 -13.25 17.42
C SER A 247 25.11 -11.81 17.93
N LEU A 248 25.62 -11.52 19.13
CA LEU A 248 25.62 -10.16 19.68
C LEU A 248 26.47 -9.19 18.86
N ALA A 249 27.62 -9.62 18.35
CA ALA A 249 28.48 -8.79 17.52
C ALA A 249 27.80 -8.42 16.18
N LEU A 250 27.12 -9.39 15.54
CA LEU A 250 26.36 -9.15 14.31
C LEU A 250 25.14 -8.25 14.58
N GLU A 251 24.42 -8.43 15.69
CA GLU A 251 23.33 -7.53 16.09
C GLU A 251 23.82 -6.08 16.30
N CYS A 252 25.02 -5.90 16.88
CA CYS A 252 25.65 -4.59 17.00
C CYS A 252 25.95 -3.98 15.62
N LEU A 253 26.53 -4.77 14.71
CA LEU A 253 26.85 -4.32 13.35
C LEU A 253 25.60 -3.91 12.58
N ALA A 254 24.54 -4.73 12.61
CA ALA A 254 23.28 -4.42 11.96
C ALA A 254 22.71 -3.07 12.43
N HIS A 255 22.65 -2.85 13.75
CA HIS A 255 22.16 -1.58 14.27
C HIS A 255 23.08 -0.40 13.94
N LEU A 256 24.41 -0.57 13.98
CA LEU A 256 25.35 0.48 13.59
C LEU A 256 25.15 0.91 12.13
N PHE A 257 25.00 -0.06 11.21
CA PHE A 257 24.79 0.23 9.79
C PHE A 257 23.52 1.03 9.53
N SER A 258 22.51 0.94 10.41
CA SER A 258 21.28 1.73 10.29
C SER A 258 21.48 3.25 10.37
N TRP A 259 22.55 3.74 11.00
CA TRP A 259 22.73 5.19 11.21
C TRP A 259 24.11 5.76 10.88
N ILE A 260 25.16 4.94 10.76
CA ILE A 260 26.52 5.45 10.45
C ILE A 260 26.67 5.87 8.96
N PRO A 261 27.57 6.81 8.65
CA PRO A 261 28.00 7.11 7.29
C PRO A 261 28.83 5.96 6.70
N LEU A 262 28.19 5.09 5.93
CA LEU A 262 28.80 3.85 5.41
C LEU A 262 30.00 4.08 4.47
N SER A 263 29.99 5.14 3.67
CA SER A 263 31.02 5.41 2.64
C SER A 263 32.44 5.52 3.19
N ALA A 264 32.59 5.99 4.43
CA ALA A 264 33.87 6.15 5.11
C ALA A 264 34.16 5.05 6.17
N SER A 265 33.20 4.14 6.40
CA SER A 265 33.23 3.23 7.55
C SER A 265 33.36 1.75 7.18
N ILE A 266 32.93 1.35 5.97
CA ILE A 266 33.01 -0.05 5.54
C ILE A 266 34.41 -0.35 5.03
N THR A 267 35.05 -1.37 5.60
CA THR A 267 36.29 -1.95 5.08
C THR A 267 36.01 -3.23 4.29
N PRO A 268 36.87 -3.59 3.32
CA PRO A 268 36.74 -4.85 2.61
C PRO A 268 36.83 -6.08 3.54
N SER A 269 37.61 -6.00 4.63
CA SER A 269 37.74 -7.09 5.62
C SER A 269 36.43 -7.36 6.36
N LEU A 270 35.77 -6.31 6.87
CA LEU A 270 34.47 -6.40 7.53
C LEU A 270 33.43 -7.04 6.60
N LEU A 271 33.41 -6.64 5.33
CA LEU A 271 32.50 -7.21 4.35
C LEU A 271 32.73 -8.72 4.19
N THR A 272 33.99 -9.13 3.97
CA THR A 272 34.35 -10.55 3.85
C THR A 272 33.93 -11.34 5.09
N THR A 273 34.19 -10.79 6.29
CA THR A 273 33.84 -11.43 7.56
C THR A 273 32.33 -11.61 7.70
N ILE A 274 31.51 -10.60 7.39
CA ILE A 274 30.04 -10.75 7.43
C ILE A 274 29.57 -11.82 6.45
N PHE A 275 30.12 -11.86 5.22
CA PHE A 275 29.78 -12.90 4.26
C PHE A 275 30.22 -14.30 4.69
N HIS A 276 31.35 -14.45 5.39
CA HIS A 276 31.73 -15.73 5.99
C HIS A 276 30.66 -16.22 6.98
N PHE A 277 30.12 -15.32 7.81
CA PHE A 277 29.04 -15.67 8.73
C PHE A 277 27.69 -15.91 8.04
N ALA A 278 27.39 -15.23 6.93
CA ALA A 278 26.19 -15.49 6.13
C ALA A 278 26.14 -16.95 5.63
N ARG A 279 27.30 -17.57 5.38
CA ARG A 279 27.41 -18.97 4.92
C ARG A 279 26.84 -19.98 5.92
N PHE A 280 26.72 -19.65 7.21
CA PHE A 280 26.09 -20.52 8.21
C PHE A 280 24.62 -20.81 7.87
N GLY A 281 23.91 -19.84 7.27
CA GLY A 281 22.52 -20.04 6.84
C GLY A 281 22.36 -21.05 5.69
N CYS A 282 23.44 -21.37 4.98
CA CYS A 282 23.44 -22.38 3.91
C CYS A 282 23.79 -23.80 4.39
N ASP A 283 24.10 -24.02 5.68
CA ASP A 283 24.57 -25.31 6.20
C ASP A 283 23.45 -26.19 6.72
N THR A 284 23.08 -27.22 5.93
CA THR A 284 22.05 -28.20 6.33
C THR A 284 22.58 -29.32 7.22
N ARG A 285 23.89 -29.40 7.48
CA ARG A 285 24.49 -30.47 8.30
C ARG A 285 23.98 -30.47 9.74
N ALA A 286 23.58 -29.31 10.27
CA ALA A 286 23.09 -29.18 11.62
C ALA A 286 21.75 -29.92 11.85
N ARG A 287 20.80 -29.85 10.91
CA ARG A 287 19.53 -30.60 10.99
C ARG A 287 19.73 -32.11 10.85
N LYS A 288 20.67 -32.55 10.01
CA LYS A 288 20.93 -33.99 9.79
C LYS A 288 21.53 -34.69 11.00
N MET A 289 22.37 -34.03 11.80
CA MET A 289 22.88 -34.62 13.05
C MET A 289 21.80 -34.74 14.14
N ALA A 290 20.81 -33.83 14.16
CA ALA A 290 19.70 -33.88 15.11
C ALA A 290 18.72 -35.02 14.83
N SER A 291 18.56 -35.43 13.56
CA SER A 291 17.66 -36.52 13.17
C SER A 291 18.21 -37.92 13.47
N VAL A 292 19.53 -38.12 13.53
CA VAL A 292 20.14 -39.45 13.70
C VAL A 292 20.27 -39.84 15.18
N ASN A 293 20.45 -38.87 16.06
CA ASN A 293 20.49 -39.08 17.49
C ASN A 293 19.21 -38.54 18.11
N GLY A 294 18.25 -39.41 18.46
CA GLY A 294 16.91 -39.08 19.00
C GLY A 294 16.88 -38.34 20.35
N SER A 295 17.85 -37.48 20.63
CA SER A 295 17.91 -36.58 21.77
C SER A 295 17.34 -35.21 21.39
N SER A 296 16.22 -34.84 22.00
CA SER A 296 15.51 -33.55 21.82
C SER A 296 16.37 -32.30 22.02
N GLN A 297 17.53 -32.42 22.68
CA GLN A 297 18.48 -31.32 22.90
C GLN A 297 19.25 -30.90 21.63
N ASN A 298 19.45 -31.77 20.64
CA ASN A 298 20.19 -31.42 19.42
C ASN A 298 19.37 -30.63 18.41
N CYS A 299 18.02 -30.63 18.53
CA CYS A 299 17.15 -29.86 17.63
C CYS A 299 17.31 -28.34 17.86
N VAL A 300 17.47 -27.93 19.12
CA VAL A 300 17.66 -26.52 19.52
C VAL A 300 18.95 -25.94 18.93
N LEU A 301 20.06 -26.71 18.99
CA LEU A 301 21.36 -26.31 18.41
C LEU A 301 21.32 -26.12 16.88
N GLY A 302 20.40 -26.80 16.18
CA GLY A 302 20.23 -26.67 14.73
C GLY A 302 19.52 -25.38 14.31
N GLN A 303 18.53 -24.93 15.09
CA GLN A 303 17.85 -23.65 14.89
C GLN A 303 18.75 -22.46 15.25
N GLU A 304 19.60 -22.61 16.27
CA GLU A 304 20.52 -21.54 16.69
C GLU A 304 21.56 -21.21 15.60
N ARG A 305 22.10 -22.22 14.89
CA ARG A 305 23.12 -21.97 13.84
C ARG A 305 22.61 -21.19 12.64
N GLY A 306 21.34 -21.41 12.27
CA GLY A 306 20.68 -20.64 11.21
C GLY A 306 20.64 -19.14 11.54
N ARG A 307 20.49 -18.80 12.84
CA ARG A 307 20.43 -17.42 13.34
C ARG A 307 21.66 -16.60 12.95
N LEU A 308 22.87 -17.16 13.03
CA LEU A 308 24.08 -16.44 12.61
C LEU A 308 24.03 -16.05 11.13
N GLY A 309 23.53 -16.95 10.28
CA GLY A 309 23.30 -16.68 8.87
C GLY A 309 22.28 -15.56 8.67
N VAL A 310 21.16 -15.60 9.39
CA VAL A 310 20.09 -14.58 9.32
C VAL A 310 20.58 -13.21 9.78
N LEU A 311 21.32 -13.14 10.88
CA LEU A 311 21.88 -11.91 11.42
C LEU A 311 22.92 -11.31 10.46
N ALA A 312 23.81 -12.14 9.91
CA ALA A 312 24.78 -11.70 8.91
C ALA A 312 24.10 -11.21 7.63
N MET A 313 23.05 -11.90 7.15
CA MET A 313 22.26 -11.43 6.02
C MET A 313 21.52 -10.13 6.31
N SER A 314 21.07 -9.92 7.56
CA SER A 314 20.47 -8.65 7.98
C SER A 314 21.49 -7.50 7.91
N CYS A 315 22.74 -7.74 8.35
CA CYS A 315 23.84 -6.79 8.17
C CYS A 315 24.07 -6.49 6.68
N ILE A 316 24.10 -7.51 5.82
CA ILE A 316 24.31 -7.34 4.37
C ILE A 316 23.18 -6.53 3.75
N ASN A 317 21.92 -6.81 4.11
CA ASN A 317 20.77 -6.06 3.59
C ASN A 317 20.81 -4.60 4.00
N GLU A 318 21.16 -4.30 5.26
CA GLU A 318 21.31 -2.92 5.71
C GLU A 318 22.41 -2.18 4.93
N LEU A 319 23.56 -2.83 4.68
CA LEU A 319 24.63 -2.29 3.85
C LEU A 319 24.17 -2.04 2.41
N MET A 320 23.42 -2.98 1.83
CA MET A 320 22.99 -2.95 0.43
C MET A 320 21.86 -1.98 0.16
N SER A 321 20.99 -1.76 1.14
CA SER A 321 19.85 -0.83 1.05
C SER A 321 20.29 0.62 0.89
N LYS A 322 21.48 0.96 1.39
CA LYS A 322 22.02 2.31 1.32
C LYS A 322 22.82 2.48 0.04
N ASN A 323 22.48 3.53 -0.72
CA ASN A 323 23.20 3.99 -1.91
C ASN A 323 24.59 4.57 -1.56
N CYS A 324 25.45 3.80 -0.90
CA CYS A 324 26.80 4.21 -0.59
C CYS A 324 27.75 3.93 -1.76
N VAL A 325 28.74 4.82 -1.94
CA VAL A 325 29.89 4.63 -2.82
C VAL A 325 31.11 4.61 -1.89
N PRO A 326 31.58 3.43 -1.47
CA PRO A 326 32.78 3.33 -0.63
C PRO A 326 34.00 3.93 -1.32
N MET A 327 35.01 4.35 -0.55
CA MET A 327 36.26 4.89 -1.11
C MET A 327 36.96 3.91 -2.06
N GLU A 328 36.88 2.61 -1.78
CA GLU A 328 37.37 1.51 -2.63
C GLU A 328 36.21 0.87 -3.42
N PHE A 329 35.46 1.70 -4.14
CA PHE A 329 34.19 1.32 -4.78
C PHE A 329 34.28 0.06 -5.66
N GLU A 330 35.32 -0.07 -6.48
CA GLU A 330 35.49 -1.21 -7.40
C GLU A 330 35.73 -2.52 -6.65
N GLU A 331 36.59 -2.52 -5.63
CA GLU A 331 36.86 -3.72 -4.83
C GLU A 331 35.64 -4.14 -4.01
N TYR A 332 34.91 -3.16 -3.46
CA TYR A 332 33.64 -3.40 -2.78
C TYR A 332 32.64 -4.09 -3.71
N LEU A 333 32.38 -3.53 -4.91
CA LEU A 333 31.45 -4.11 -5.87
C LEU A 333 31.88 -5.51 -6.32
N LEU A 334 33.18 -5.71 -6.57
CA LEU A 334 33.71 -6.99 -7.00
C LEU A 334 33.50 -8.07 -5.91
N ARG A 335 33.80 -7.75 -4.65
CA ARG A 335 33.57 -8.67 -3.53
C ARG A 335 32.09 -8.94 -3.33
N MET A 336 31.24 -7.91 -3.38
CA MET A 336 29.78 -8.06 -3.31
C MET A 336 29.27 -9.07 -4.35
N PHE A 337 29.63 -8.86 -5.62
CA PHE A 337 29.26 -9.77 -6.71
C PHE A 337 29.76 -11.20 -6.46
N GLN A 338 31.05 -11.37 -6.14
CA GLN A 338 31.64 -12.69 -5.91
C GLN A 338 30.90 -13.46 -4.81
N GLN A 339 30.55 -12.76 -3.73
CA GLN A 339 29.84 -13.35 -2.60
C GLN A 339 28.37 -13.64 -2.93
N THR A 340 27.68 -12.76 -3.68
CA THR A 340 26.33 -13.04 -4.20
C THR A 340 26.32 -14.32 -5.01
N PHE A 341 27.23 -14.42 -5.98
CA PHE A 341 27.31 -15.57 -6.88
C PHE A 341 27.66 -16.84 -6.12
N TYR A 342 28.61 -16.75 -5.18
CA TYR A 342 29.00 -17.87 -4.33
C TYR A 342 27.84 -18.41 -3.48
N LEU A 343 27.13 -17.52 -2.76
CA LEU A 343 26.01 -17.93 -1.91
C LEU A 343 24.87 -18.52 -2.74
N LEU A 344 24.52 -17.86 -3.86
CA LEU A 344 23.47 -18.34 -4.74
C LEU A 344 23.85 -19.71 -5.33
N GLN A 345 25.06 -19.86 -5.85
CA GLN A 345 25.56 -21.13 -6.36
C GLN A 345 25.58 -22.21 -5.28
N LYS A 346 25.94 -21.87 -4.03
CA LYS A 346 25.96 -22.83 -2.92
C LYS A 346 24.55 -23.31 -2.57
N ILE A 347 23.56 -22.42 -2.60
CA ILE A 347 22.15 -22.76 -2.35
C ILE A 347 21.59 -23.60 -3.51
N THR A 348 22.05 -23.38 -4.74
CA THR A 348 21.57 -24.07 -5.96
C THR A 348 22.55 -25.10 -6.53
N LYS A 349 23.50 -25.63 -5.74
CA LYS A 349 24.69 -26.35 -6.27
C LYS A 349 24.40 -27.67 -6.99
N ASP A 350 23.22 -28.25 -6.82
CA ASP A 350 22.91 -29.58 -7.34
C ASP A 350 22.23 -29.56 -8.72
N ASN A 351 22.53 -30.58 -9.53
CA ASN A 351 22.06 -30.67 -10.92
C ASN A 351 20.60 -31.11 -11.04
N ASN A 352 20.00 -31.68 -9.99
CA ASN A 352 18.64 -32.20 -10.06
C ASN A 352 17.65 -31.24 -9.38
N ALA A 353 16.52 -30.98 -10.05
CA ALA A 353 15.48 -30.08 -9.57
C ALA A 353 14.99 -30.43 -8.16
N HIS A 354 14.70 -31.72 -7.92
CA HIS A 354 14.26 -32.21 -6.60
C HIS A 354 15.27 -31.93 -5.49
N THR A 355 16.58 -31.99 -5.78
CA THR A 355 17.61 -31.73 -4.76
C THR A 355 17.70 -30.25 -4.40
N VAL A 356 17.49 -29.33 -5.36
CA VAL A 356 17.49 -27.90 -5.07
C VAL A 356 16.27 -27.52 -4.23
N LYS A 357 15.07 -28.01 -4.59
CA LYS A 357 13.84 -27.76 -3.82
C LYS A 357 13.96 -28.31 -2.40
N SER A 358 14.35 -29.57 -2.26
CA SER A 358 14.55 -30.21 -0.94
C SER A 358 15.59 -29.46 -0.10
N ARG A 359 16.65 -28.94 -0.73
CA ARG A 359 17.64 -28.14 -0.02
C ARG A 359 17.07 -26.82 0.49
N LEU A 360 16.28 -26.12 -0.31
CA LEU A 360 15.61 -24.88 0.13
C LEU A 360 14.61 -25.16 1.26
N GLU A 361 13.84 -26.25 1.19
CA GLU A 361 12.96 -26.71 2.28
C GLU A 361 13.75 -27.06 3.57
N GLU A 362 14.99 -27.55 3.44
CA GLU A 362 15.88 -27.82 4.57
C GLU A 362 16.46 -26.54 5.22
N LEU A 363 16.40 -25.37 4.58
CA LEU A 363 16.93 -24.11 5.14
C LEU A 363 15.97 -23.47 6.15
N ASP A 364 16.46 -22.46 6.86
CA ASP A 364 15.64 -21.59 7.71
C ASP A 364 14.85 -20.63 6.81
N GLU A 365 13.53 -20.55 7.00
CA GLU A 365 12.65 -19.68 6.24
C GLU A 365 13.06 -18.21 6.35
N SER A 366 13.41 -17.75 7.56
CA SER A 366 13.88 -16.38 7.78
C SER A 366 15.20 -16.09 7.05
N TYR A 367 16.05 -17.11 6.83
CA TYR A 367 17.25 -16.95 6.03
C TYR A 367 16.90 -16.82 4.54
N ILE A 368 15.96 -17.62 4.03
CA ILE A 368 15.48 -17.53 2.64
C ILE A 368 14.86 -16.15 2.37
N GLU A 369 14.07 -15.63 3.29
CA GLU A 369 13.52 -14.26 3.21
C GLU A 369 14.64 -13.23 3.10
N LYS A 370 15.59 -13.23 4.05
CA LYS A 370 16.70 -12.26 4.03
C LYS A 370 17.61 -12.42 2.80
N PHE A 371 17.78 -13.64 2.30
CA PHE A 371 18.53 -13.88 1.07
C PHE A 371 17.77 -13.41 -0.18
N THR A 372 16.45 -13.53 -0.20
CA THR A 372 15.61 -12.99 -1.27
C THR A 372 15.62 -11.46 -1.26
N ASP A 373 15.53 -10.83 -0.09
CA ASP A 373 15.71 -9.38 0.08
C ASP A 373 17.08 -8.92 -0.46
N PHE A 374 18.13 -9.68 -0.16
CA PHE A 374 19.46 -9.41 -0.66
C PHE A 374 19.53 -9.43 -2.19
N LEU A 375 18.95 -10.46 -2.82
CA LEU A 375 18.88 -10.54 -4.28
C LEU A 375 18.07 -9.38 -4.87
N ARG A 376 16.96 -9.00 -4.24
CA ARG A 376 16.14 -7.85 -4.63
C ARG A 376 16.93 -6.55 -4.56
N LEU A 377 17.65 -6.29 -3.48
CA LEU A 377 18.50 -5.11 -3.32
C LEU A 377 19.66 -5.10 -4.32
N PHE A 378 20.28 -6.27 -4.55
CA PHE A 378 21.35 -6.42 -5.53
C PHE A 378 20.87 -6.06 -6.95
N VAL A 379 19.73 -6.61 -7.38
CA VAL A 379 19.17 -6.36 -8.72
C VAL A 379 18.68 -4.93 -8.88
N SER A 380 17.99 -4.37 -7.88
CA SER A 380 17.43 -3.01 -7.96
C SER A 380 18.49 -1.91 -7.89
N VAL A 381 19.50 -2.04 -7.02
CA VAL A 381 20.43 -0.95 -6.71
C VAL A 381 21.77 -1.10 -7.44
N HIS A 382 22.32 -2.32 -7.50
CA HIS A 382 23.74 -2.53 -7.84
C HIS A 382 23.96 -3.16 -9.22
N LEU A 383 23.02 -3.95 -9.73
CA LEU A 383 23.16 -4.67 -11.00
C LEU A 383 23.51 -3.73 -12.17
N ARG A 384 22.85 -2.58 -12.27
CA ARG A 384 23.13 -1.58 -13.33
C ARG A 384 24.60 -1.14 -13.35
N ARG A 385 25.24 -1.03 -12.19
CA ARG A 385 26.64 -0.61 -12.06
C ARG A 385 27.57 -1.77 -12.41
N ILE A 386 27.29 -2.96 -11.87
CA ILE A 386 28.14 -4.16 -12.00
C ILE A 386 28.09 -4.74 -13.42
N GLU A 387 26.93 -4.74 -14.08
CA GLU A 387 26.76 -5.36 -15.39
C GLU A 387 27.55 -4.64 -16.50
N SER A 388 27.95 -3.39 -16.26
CA SER A 388 28.88 -2.66 -17.13
C SER A 388 30.33 -3.17 -17.07
N TYR A 389 30.66 -3.92 -16.02
CA TYR A 389 31.98 -4.51 -15.84
C TYR A 389 32.13 -5.76 -16.72
N SER A 390 33.12 -5.77 -17.61
CA SER A 390 33.24 -6.78 -18.68
C SER A 390 33.44 -8.22 -18.18
N GLN A 391 33.88 -8.41 -16.95
CA GLN A 391 34.08 -9.73 -16.35
C GLN A 391 32.82 -10.28 -15.66
N PHE A 392 31.73 -9.51 -15.56
CA PHE A 392 30.53 -9.96 -14.86
C PHE A 392 29.72 -10.97 -15.71
N PRO A 393 29.59 -12.24 -15.25
CA PRO A 393 28.89 -13.31 -15.95
C PRO A 393 27.37 -13.21 -15.68
N VAL A 394 26.74 -12.19 -16.27
CA VAL A 394 25.31 -11.90 -16.02
C VAL A 394 24.41 -13.08 -16.41
N VAL A 395 24.74 -13.81 -17.47
CA VAL A 395 23.91 -14.92 -17.97
C VAL A 395 23.92 -16.08 -16.96
N GLU A 396 25.08 -16.37 -16.38
CA GLU A 396 25.26 -17.36 -15.34
C GLU A 396 24.54 -16.95 -14.05
N PHE A 397 24.58 -15.66 -13.69
CA PHE A 397 23.81 -15.14 -12.56
C PHE A 397 22.30 -15.34 -12.79
N LEU A 398 21.79 -15.01 -13.99
CA LEU A 398 20.38 -15.22 -14.34
C LEU A 398 20.00 -16.70 -14.33
N THR A 399 20.92 -17.58 -14.75
CA THR A 399 20.72 -19.05 -14.67
C THR A 399 20.57 -19.53 -13.24
N LEU A 400 21.39 -19.01 -12.32
CA LEU A 400 21.30 -19.34 -10.91
C LEU A 400 20.04 -18.73 -10.26
N LEU A 401 19.68 -17.50 -10.62
CA LEU A 401 18.45 -16.84 -10.17
C LEU A 401 17.22 -17.60 -10.66
N PHE A 402 17.24 -18.10 -11.89
CA PHE A 402 16.20 -18.95 -12.46
C PHE A 402 16.05 -20.23 -11.63
N LYS A 403 17.15 -20.94 -11.35
CA LYS A 403 17.11 -22.13 -10.47
C LYS A 403 16.55 -21.77 -9.09
N TYR A 404 16.98 -20.68 -8.49
CA TYR A 404 16.48 -20.25 -7.19
C TYR A 404 14.98 -19.94 -7.20
N THR A 405 14.49 -19.29 -8.26
CA THR A 405 13.09 -18.87 -8.43
C THR A 405 12.14 -20.06 -8.53
N PHE A 406 12.42 -21.00 -9.45
CA PHE A 406 11.49 -22.09 -9.76
C PHE A 406 11.59 -23.29 -8.80
N HIS A 407 12.50 -23.23 -7.83
CA HIS A 407 12.61 -24.22 -6.76
C HIS A 407 12.22 -23.67 -5.39
N GLN A 408 11.65 -22.46 -5.32
CA GLN A 408 11.10 -21.93 -4.07
C GLN A 408 10.10 -22.90 -3.45
N PRO A 409 10.14 -23.13 -2.13
CA PRO A 409 9.25 -24.05 -1.46
C PRO A 409 7.82 -23.50 -1.31
N THR A 410 7.69 -22.17 -1.21
CA THR A 410 6.41 -21.47 -0.98
C THR A 410 6.03 -20.57 -2.16
N HIS A 411 4.74 -20.31 -2.32
CA HIS A 411 4.23 -19.38 -3.33
C HIS A 411 4.67 -17.93 -3.08
N GLU A 412 4.76 -17.51 -1.81
CA GLU A 412 5.28 -16.18 -1.44
C GLU A 412 6.75 -16.00 -1.81
N GLY A 413 7.57 -17.04 -1.63
CA GLY A 413 8.96 -17.05 -2.07
C GLY A 413 9.08 -16.95 -3.60
N TYR A 414 8.22 -17.67 -4.33
CA TYR A 414 8.12 -17.57 -5.78
C TYR A 414 7.74 -16.15 -6.24
N PHE A 415 6.72 -15.54 -5.63
CA PHE A 415 6.30 -14.16 -5.93
C PHE A 415 7.40 -13.15 -5.66
N SER A 416 8.06 -13.26 -4.51
CA SER A 416 9.20 -12.41 -4.16
C SER A 416 10.32 -12.50 -5.21
N CYS A 417 10.53 -13.69 -5.80
CA CYS A 417 11.46 -13.86 -6.91
C CYS A 417 10.93 -13.28 -8.24
N LEU A 418 9.64 -13.39 -8.54
CA LEU A 418 9.04 -12.75 -9.72
C LEU A 418 9.15 -11.22 -9.67
N ASP A 419 9.09 -10.62 -8.48
CA ASP A 419 9.34 -9.18 -8.32
C ASP A 419 10.79 -8.82 -8.69
N ILE A 420 11.75 -9.67 -8.35
CA ILE A 420 13.16 -9.49 -8.73
C ILE A 420 13.31 -9.57 -10.25
N TRP A 421 12.65 -10.55 -10.89
CA TRP A 421 12.60 -10.63 -12.35
C TRP A 421 11.96 -9.40 -12.97
N THR A 422 10.88 -8.89 -12.40
CA THR A 422 10.20 -7.67 -12.86
C THR A 422 11.14 -6.46 -12.80
N LEU A 423 11.88 -6.29 -11.70
CA LEU A 423 12.90 -5.23 -11.57
C LEU A 423 13.99 -5.37 -12.63
N PHE A 424 14.43 -6.60 -12.92
CA PHE A 424 15.41 -6.86 -13.99
C PHE A 424 14.85 -6.54 -15.38
N LEU A 425 13.61 -6.93 -15.67
CA LEU A 425 12.95 -6.68 -16.96
C LEU A 425 12.73 -5.18 -17.17
N ASP A 426 12.32 -4.43 -16.14
CA ASP A 426 12.17 -2.98 -16.23
C ASP A 426 13.50 -2.27 -16.46
N TYR A 427 14.57 -2.75 -15.80
CA TYR A 427 15.92 -2.30 -16.08
C TYR A 427 16.32 -2.54 -17.54
N LEU A 428 16.07 -3.75 -18.06
CA LEU A 428 16.42 -4.11 -19.44
C LEU A 428 15.61 -3.29 -20.46
N THR A 429 14.30 -3.12 -20.24
CA THR A 429 13.42 -2.27 -21.05
C THR A 429 13.92 -0.82 -21.09
N SER A 430 14.27 -0.25 -19.93
CA SER A 430 14.85 1.10 -19.85
C SER A 430 16.19 1.20 -20.59
N LYS A 431 17.06 0.19 -20.43
CA LYS A 431 18.37 0.14 -21.09
C LYS A 431 18.23 0.12 -22.61
N ILE A 432 17.33 -0.69 -23.14
CA ILE A 432 17.04 -0.78 -24.57
C ILE A 432 16.46 0.54 -25.11
N LYS A 433 15.50 1.14 -24.41
CA LYS A 433 14.91 2.44 -24.80
C LYS A 433 15.96 3.55 -24.84
N SER A 434 16.99 3.48 -23.99
CA SER A 434 18.08 4.48 -23.95
C SER A 434 19.14 4.34 -25.05
N ARG A 435 19.35 3.13 -25.62
CA ARG A 435 20.39 2.83 -26.61
C ARG A 435 19.79 2.41 -27.94
N LEU A 436 19.42 3.39 -28.78
CA LEU A 436 18.77 3.15 -30.08
C LEU A 436 19.62 2.30 -31.05
N GLY A 437 20.95 2.39 -31.02
CA GLY A 437 21.83 1.69 -31.97
C GLY A 437 22.21 0.24 -31.63
N ASP A 438 22.26 -0.12 -30.35
CA ASP A 438 22.75 -1.43 -29.87
C ASP A 438 21.61 -2.36 -29.40
N LYS A 439 20.35 -2.03 -29.71
CA LYS A 439 19.17 -2.74 -29.20
C LYS A 439 19.23 -4.25 -29.45
N GLU A 440 19.51 -4.66 -30.69
CA GLU A 440 19.58 -6.09 -31.05
C GLU A 440 20.72 -6.80 -30.34
N ALA A 441 21.92 -6.20 -30.29
CA ALA A 441 23.06 -6.81 -29.62
C ALA A 441 22.81 -7.03 -28.12
N VAL A 442 22.16 -6.07 -27.44
CA VAL A 442 21.79 -6.20 -26.04
C VAL A 442 20.71 -7.26 -25.85
N LEU A 443 19.68 -7.30 -26.70
CA LEU A 443 18.61 -8.30 -26.62
C LEU A 443 19.13 -9.72 -26.84
N ASN A 444 19.94 -9.93 -27.87
CA ASN A 444 20.51 -11.26 -28.21
C ASN A 444 21.35 -11.83 -27.05
N ARG A 445 21.95 -10.98 -26.21
CA ARG A 445 22.70 -11.43 -25.02
C ARG A 445 21.80 -12.09 -23.97
N TYR A 446 20.54 -11.67 -23.85
CA TYR A 446 19.60 -12.14 -22.82
C TYR A 446 18.51 -13.06 -23.36
N GLU A 447 18.45 -13.22 -24.68
CA GLU A 447 17.38 -13.90 -25.39
C GLU A 447 17.07 -15.29 -24.80
N ASP A 448 18.06 -16.17 -24.72
CA ASP A 448 17.89 -17.53 -24.19
C ASP A 448 17.33 -17.54 -22.76
N ALA A 449 17.83 -16.64 -21.89
CA ALA A 449 17.40 -16.57 -20.50
C ALA A 449 15.94 -16.09 -20.38
N LEU A 450 15.55 -15.13 -21.22
CA LEU A 450 14.19 -14.59 -21.25
C LEU A 450 13.19 -15.59 -21.84
N VAL A 451 13.58 -16.32 -22.89
CA VAL A 451 12.75 -17.40 -23.48
C VAL A 451 12.57 -18.55 -22.49
N LEU A 452 13.63 -18.90 -21.74
CA LEU A 452 13.55 -19.91 -20.70
C LEU A 452 12.63 -19.46 -19.54
N LEU A 453 12.78 -18.21 -19.08
CA LEU A 453 11.89 -17.62 -18.06
C LEU A 453 10.43 -17.68 -18.49
N LEU A 454 10.13 -17.22 -19.71
CA LEU A 454 8.79 -17.26 -20.28
C LEU A 454 8.22 -18.68 -20.28
N THR A 455 8.99 -19.64 -20.80
CA THR A 455 8.54 -21.02 -20.93
C THR A 455 8.22 -21.63 -19.57
N GLU A 456 9.07 -21.40 -18.58
CA GLU A 456 8.86 -21.97 -17.25
C GLU A 456 7.72 -21.28 -16.50
N VAL A 457 7.56 -19.95 -16.60
CA VAL A 457 6.38 -19.27 -16.05
C VAL A 457 5.08 -19.82 -16.68
N LEU A 458 5.06 -20.06 -17.99
CA LEU A 458 3.91 -20.67 -18.66
C LEU A 458 3.66 -22.11 -18.20
N ASN A 459 4.71 -22.89 -17.93
CA ASN A 459 4.54 -24.23 -17.33
C ASN A 459 3.96 -24.14 -15.91
N ARG A 460 4.40 -23.15 -15.11
CA ARG A 460 4.00 -22.95 -13.71
C ARG A 460 2.54 -22.57 -13.52
N ILE A 461 1.90 -21.97 -14.52
CA ILE A 461 0.46 -21.64 -14.47
C ILE A 461 -0.43 -22.77 -14.99
N GLN A 462 0.15 -23.84 -15.55
CA GLN A 462 -0.60 -24.96 -16.13
C GLN A 462 -0.66 -26.16 -15.17
N PHE A 463 -1.88 -26.60 -14.86
CA PHE A 463 -2.23 -27.83 -14.15
C PHE A 463 -1.62 -29.07 -14.77
N ARG A 464 -1.46 -29.15 -16.10
CA ARG A 464 -0.76 -30.29 -16.74
C ARG A 464 0.64 -30.53 -16.16
N TYR A 465 1.34 -29.48 -15.73
CA TYR A 465 2.69 -29.58 -15.18
C TYR A 465 2.71 -29.46 -13.65
N ASN A 466 1.81 -28.68 -13.05
CA ASN A 466 1.88 -28.28 -11.64
C ASN A 466 0.59 -28.58 -10.85
N GLN A 467 -0.24 -29.54 -11.29
CA GLN A 467 -1.56 -29.85 -10.69
C GLN A 467 -1.58 -29.80 -9.16
N ALA A 468 -0.72 -30.58 -8.49
CA ALA A 468 -0.75 -30.70 -7.03
C ALA A 468 -0.58 -29.36 -6.29
N GLN A 469 0.24 -28.45 -6.83
CA GLN A 469 0.47 -27.13 -6.22
C GLN A 469 -0.62 -26.13 -6.57
N LEU A 470 -1.20 -26.23 -7.78
CA LEU A 470 -2.25 -25.29 -8.20
C LEU A 470 -3.62 -25.65 -7.60
N GLU A 471 -3.85 -26.91 -7.25
CA GLU A 471 -5.05 -27.36 -6.51
C GLU A 471 -5.05 -26.95 -5.03
N GLU A 472 -3.89 -26.57 -4.47
CA GLU A 472 -3.77 -26.07 -3.09
C GLU A 472 -4.16 -24.59 -2.97
N LEU A 473 -4.18 -23.83 -4.08
CA LEU A 473 -4.52 -22.41 -4.10
C LEU A 473 -6.03 -22.20 -3.98
N ASP A 474 -6.45 -21.32 -3.07
CA ASP A 474 -7.86 -20.99 -2.92
C ASP A 474 -8.40 -20.22 -4.14
N ASP A 475 -9.55 -20.67 -4.67
CA ASP A 475 -10.24 -20.07 -5.82
C ASP A 475 -11.68 -19.63 -5.48
N GLU A 476 -11.98 -19.42 -4.19
CA GLU A 476 -13.33 -19.06 -3.71
C GLU A 476 -13.36 -17.79 -2.86
N THR A 477 -12.41 -17.63 -1.94
CA THR A 477 -12.35 -16.49 -1.01
C THR A 477 -11.69 -15.29 -1.68
N LEU A 478 -12.30 -14.12 -1.48
CA LEU A 478 -11.80 -12.86 -2.03
C LEU A 478 -11.02 -12.11 -0.95
N ASP A 479 -9.83 -11.64 -1.32
CA ASP A 479 -9.02 -10.74 -0.50
C ASP A 479 -9.55 -9.29 -0.54
N ASP A 480 -8.84 -8.38 0.14
CA ASP A 480 -9.18 -6.95 0.19
C ASP A 480 -9.23 -6.29 -1.20
N ASP A 481 -8.53 -6.86 -2.18
CA ASP A 481 -8.49 -6.41 -3.58
C ASP A 481 -9.56 -7.09 -4.46
N GLN A 482 -10.47 -7.87 -3.86
CA GLN A 482 -11.49 -8.68 -4.55
C GLN A 482 -10.89 -9.74 -5.48
N GLN A 483 -9.76 -10.35 -5.10
CA GLN A 483 -9.10 -11.41 -5.86
C GLN A 483 -8.96 -12.69 -5.02
N THR A 484 -9.04 -13.86 -5.66
CA THR A 484 -8.70 -15.15 -5.02
C THR A 484 -7.19 -15.37 -5.02
N GLU A 485 -6.70 -16.29 -4.19
CA GLU A 485 -5.27 -16.66 -4.18
C GLU A 485 -4.82 -17.16 -5.56
N TRP A 486 -5.65 -17.99 -6.22
CA TRP A 486 -5.44 -18.43 -7.59
C TRP A 486 -5.35 -17.26 -8.58
N GLN A 487 -6.25 -16.28 -8.49
CA GLN A 487 -6.24 -15.10 -9.37
C GLN A 487 -4.99 -14.24 -9.17
N ARG A 488 -4.58 -14.05 -7.92
CA ARG A 488 -3.34 -13.34 -7.57
C ARG A 488 -2.12 -14.06 -8.14
N TYR A 489 -2.04 -15.38 -7.97
CA TYR A 489 -0.95 -16.21 -8.51
C TYR A 489 -0.84 -16.12 -10.03
N LEU A 490 -1.98 -16.24 -10.72
CA LEU A 490 -2.04 -16.15 -12.17
C LEU A 490 -1.65 -14.75 -12.64
N ARG A 491 -2.21 -13.68 -12.04
CA ARG A 491 -1.91 -12.30 -12.41
C ARG A 491 -0.42 -11.99 -12.29
N GLN A 492 0.21 -12.29 -11.16
CA GLN A 492 1.62 -11.97 -10.94
C GLN A 492 2.54 -12.74 -11.91
N SER A 493 2.19 -14.00 -12.22
CA SER A 493 2.90 -14.78 -13.24
C SER A 493 2.73 -14.18 -14.64
N LEU A 494 1.52 -13.76 -15.01
CA LEU A 494 1.24 -13.17 -16.32
C LEU A 494 1.87 -11.78 -16.52
N GLU A 495 2.09 -10.99 -15.48
CA GLU A 495 2.82 -9.72 -15.60
C GLU A 495 4.28 -9.92 -16.03
N VAL A 496 4.93 -11.01 -15.58
CA VAL A 496 6.27 -11.38 -16.04
C VAL A 496 6.23 -11.80 -17.52
N VAL A 497 5.24 -12.60 -17.92
CA VAL A 497 5.03 -12.97 -19.33
C VAL A 497 4.82 -11.73 -20.21
N ALA A 498 4.02 -10.76 -19.76
CA ALA A 498 3.77 -9.51 -20.46
C ALA A 498 5.05 -8.67 -20.65
N LYS A 499 5.87 -8.52 -19.59
CA LYS A 499 7.15 -7.81 -19.67
C LYS A 499 8.15 -8.51 -20.60
N VAL A 500 8.18 -9.84 -20.61
CA VAL A 500 9.00 -10.57 -21.59
C VAL A 500 8.47 -10.37 -23.01
N MET A 501 7.15 -10.29 -23.23
CA MET A 501 6.57 -10.00 -24.53
C MET A 501 6.89 -8.58 -25.04
N GLU A 502 7.00 -7.58 -24.16
CA GLU A 502 7.46 -6.22 -24.55
C GLU A 502 8.85 -6.29 -25.20
N LEU A 503 9.73 -7.15 -24.67
CA LEU A 503 11.11 -7.31 -25.10
C LEU A 503 11.29 -8.26 -26.29
N LEU A 504 10.66 -9.45 -26.23
CA LEU A 504 10.80 -10.55 -27.19
C LEU A 504 9.43 -11.01 -27.73
N PRO A 505 8.74 -10.15 -28.50
CA PRO A 505 7.36 -10.35 -28.91
C PRO A 505 7.15 -11.61 -29.78
N THR A 506 8.02 -11.83 -30.77
CA THR A 506 7.92 -12.97 -31.69
C THR A 506 8.12 -14.29 -30.96
N HIS A 507 9.11 -14.34 -30.05
CA HIS A 507 9.35 -15.50 -29.21
C HIS A 507 8.19 -15.75 -28.26
N ALA A 508 7.71 -14.70 -27.59
CA ALA A 508 6.56 -14.80 -26.69
C ALA A 508 5.32 -15.39 -27.38
N PHE A 509 5.01 -14.90 -28.58
CA PHE A 509 3.93 -15.43 -29.39
C PHE A 509 4.17 -16.88 -29.81
N SER A 510 5.38 -17.19 -30.31
CA SER A 510 5.73 -18.54 -30.78
C SER A 510 5.74 -19.61 -29.68
N THR A 511 5.95 -19.21 -28.42
CA THR A 511 5.89 -20.12 -27.27
C THR A 511 4.46 -20.28 -26.76
N LEU A 512 3.70 -19.18 -26.64
CA LEU A 512 2.36 -19.21 -26.05
C LEU A 512 1.30 -19.80 -27.00
N PHE A 513 1.31 -19.38 -28.27
CA PHE A 513 0.21 -19.68 -29.19
C PHE A 513 0.05 -21.18 -29.50
N PRO A 514 1.13 -21.98 -29.72
CA PRO A 514 0.99 -23.42 -29.92
C PRO A 514 0.37 -24.13 -28.72
N VAL A 515 0.76 -23.76 -27.49
CA VAL A 515 0.23 -24.37 -26.27
C VAL A 515 -1.25 -24.04 -26.08
N LEU A 516 -1.64 -22.80 -26.39
CA LEU A 516 -3.06 -22.41 -26.45
C LEU A 516 -3.81 -23.25 -27.49
N GLN A 517 -3.25 -23.39 -28.69
CA GLN A 517 -3.87 -24.07 -29.81
C GLN A 517 -4.16 -25.55 -29.50
N ASP A 518 -3.20 -26.26 -28.88
CA ASP A 518 -3.38 -27.65 -28.45
C ASP A 518 -4.57 -27.80 -27.49
N ASN A 519 -4.66 -26.93 -26.48
CA ASN A 519 -5.75 -26.95 -25.51
C ASN A 519 -7.10 -26.56 -26.13
N LEU A 520 -7.11 -25.62 -27.07
CA LEU A 520 -8.30 -25.26 -27.84
C LEU A 520 -8.80 -26.42 -28.70
N GLU A 521 -7.92 -27.22 -29.29
CA GLU A 521 -8.30 -28.39 -30.08
C GLU A 521 -9.00 -29.45 -29.22
N VAL A 522 -8.53 -29.67 -27.99
CA VAL A 522 -9.22 -30.54 -27.01
C VAL A 522 -10.64 -30.03 -26.74
N TYR A 523 -10.79 -28.75 -26.43
CA TYR A 523 -12.11 -28.17 -26.13
C TYR A 523 -13.06 -28.20 -27.34
N LEU A 524 -12.58 -27.82 -28.53
CA LEU A 524 -13.36 -27.84 -29.76
C LEU A 524 -13.70 -29.28 -30.21
N GLY A 525 -12.92 -30.27 -29.80
CA GLY A 525 -13.16 -31.68 -30.04
C GLY A 525 -14.26 -32.29 -29.18
N LEU A 526 -14.71 -31.63 -28.09
CA LEU A 526 -15.65 -32.21 -27.12
C LEU A 526 -16.99 -32.63 -27.73
N GLN A 527 -17.44 -31.96 -28.80
CA GLN A 527 -18.68 -32.26 -29.52
C GLN A 527 -18.81 -33.74 -29.90
N GLN A 528 -17.72 -34.42 -30.26
CA GLN A 528 -17.74 -35.83 -30.64
C GLN A 528 -18.11 -36.77 -29.48
N PHE A 529 -17.97 -36.29 -28.24
CA PHE A 529 -18.33 -37.00 -27.02
C PHE A 529 -19.69 -36.58 -26.47
N VAL A 530 -20.38 -35.62 -27.10
CA VAL A 530 -21.71 -35.17 -26.66
C VAL A 530 -22.78 -36.12 -27.22
N VAL A 531 -23.53 -36.75 -26.32
CA VAL A 531 -24.65 -37.64 -26.65
C VAL A 531 -25.96 -36.98 -26.22
N THR A 532 -26.94 -36.95 -27.12
CA THR A 532 -28.29 -36.47 -26.81
C THR A 532 -29.08 -37.59 -26.13
N SER A 533 -29.53 -37.39 -24.89
CA SER A 533 -30.34 -38.35 -24.14
C SER A 533 -31.64 -37.68 -23.66
N GLY A 534 -32.78 -38.16 -24.18
CA GLY A 534 -34.11 -37.65 -23.84
C GLY A 534 -34.29 -36.17 -24.19
N SER A 535 -34.16 -35.29 -23.19
CA SER A 535 -34.32 -33.84 -23.29
C SER A 535 -33.03 -33.04 -23.01
N GLY A 536 -31.92 -33.72 -22.72
CA GLY A 536 -30.64 -33.10 -22.36
C GLY A 536 -29.46 -33.56 -23.23
N HIS A 537 -28.39 -32.79 -23.18
CA HIS A 537 -27.09 -33.16 -23.74
C HIS A 537 -26.21 -33.68 -22.60
N ARG A 538 -25.52 -34.81 -22.81
CA ARG A 538 -24.59 -35.40 -21.86
C ARG A 538 -23.21 -35.58 -22.48
N LEU A 539 -22.17 -35.24 -21.74
CA LEU A 539 -20.78 -35.52 -22.10
C LEU A 539 -20.45 -36.98 -21.74
N ASN A 540 -20.17 -37.80 -22.74
CA ASN A 540 -19.85 -39.22 -22.58
C ASN A 540 -18.36 -39.44 -22.29
N ILE A 541 -17.84 -38.72 -21.30
CA ILE A 541 -16.50 -38.91 -20.73
C ILE A 541 -16.73 -39.26 -19.26
N THR A 542 -16.57 -40.54 -18.93
CA THR A 542 -16.97 -41.09 -17.62
C THR A 542 -15.84 -41.78 -16.88
N ALA A 543 -14.75 -42.15 -17.56
CA ALA A 543 -13.58 -42.72 -16.90
C ALA A 543 -12.88 -41.65 -16.07
N GLU A 544 -12.54 -41.98 -14.82
CA GLU A 544 -11.96 -41.05 -13.84
C GLU A 544 -10.69 -40.36 -14.36
N ASN A 545 -9.77 -41.12 -14.96
CA ASN A 545 -8.53 -40.58 -15.53
C ASN A 545 -8.79 -39.61 -16.70
N ASP A 546 -9.80 -39.88 -17.52
CA ASP A 546 -10.15 -39.01 -18.64
C ASP A 546 -10.84 -37.74 -18.15
N CYS A 547 -11.67 -37.85 -17.10
CA CYS A 547 -12.27 -36.69 -16.44
C CYS A 547 -11.19 -35.80 -15.81
N ARG A 548 -10.20 -36.39 -15.14
CA ARG A 548 -9.06 -35.64 -14.55
C ARG A 548 -8.21 -34.95 -15.61
N ARG A 549 -7.90 -35.64 -16.72
CA ARG A 549 -7.16 -35.03 -17.84
C ARG A 549 -7.94 -33.89 -18.47
N LEU A 550 -9.24 -34.05 -18.65
CA LEU A 550 -10.11 -33.01 -19.15
C LEU A 550 -10.14 -31.81 -18.20
N HIS A 551 -10.30 -32.04 -16.90
CA HIS A 551 -10.23 -30.99 -15.88
C HIS A 551 -8.95 -30.16 -16.01
N CYS A 552 -7.77 -30.81 -16.02
CA CYS A 552 -6.50 -30.09 -16.19
C CYS A 552 -6.45 -29.31 -17.51
N SER A 553 -6.89 -29.91 -18.63
CA SER A 553 -6.88 -29.24 -19.94
C SER A 553 -7.81 -28.03 -19.99
N LEU A 554 -8.96 -28.08 -19.31
CA LEU A 554 -9.90 -26.96 -19.24
C LEU A 554 -9.36 -25.83 -18.35
N ARG A 555 -8.77 -26.16 -17.20
CA ARG A 555 -8.12 -25.17 -16.32
C ARG A 555 -6.89 -24.53 -16.99
N ASP A 556 -6.10 -25.31 -17.72
CA ASP A 556 -4.99 -24.82 -18.54
C ASP A 556 -5.49 -23.87 -19.62
N LEU A 557 -6.55 -24.26 -20.35
CA LEU A 557 -7.16 -23.41 -21.35
C LEU A 557 -7.67 -22.09 -20.75
N SER A 558 -8.32 -22.12 -19.59
CA SER A 558 -8.77 -20.91 -18.89
C SER A 558 -7.59 -19.97 -18.59
N SER A 559 -6.50 -20.51 -18.05
CA SER A 559 -5.26 -19.76 -17.73
C SER A 559 -4.61 -19.16 -18.99
N LEU A 560 -4.54 -19.94 -20.08
CA LEU A 560 -3.97 -19.51 -21.35
C LEU A 560 -4.84 -18.47 -22.07
N LEU A 561 -6.16 -18.55 -21.95
CA LEU A 561 -7.08 -17.53 -22.46
C LEU A 561 -6.88 -16.19 -21.74
N GLN A 562 -6.69 -16.22 -20.41
CA GLN A 562 -6.32 -15.03 -19.64
C GLN A 562 -4.96 -14.48 -20.06
N ALA A 563 -3.97 -15.35 -20.30
CA ALA A 563 -2.66 -14.95 -20.80
C ALA A 563 -2.79 -14.18 -22.12
N VAL A 564 -3.49 -14.75 -23.10
CA VAL A 564 -3.70 -14.11 -24.41
C VAL A 564 -4.47 -12.80 -24.30
N GLY A 565 -5.49 -12.74 -23.43
CA GLY A 565 -6.22 -11.51 -23.14
C GLY A 565 -5.30 -10.41 -22.59
N ARG A 566 -4.43 -10.74 -21.63
CA ARG A 566 -3.45 -9.79 -21.06
C ARG A 566 -2.49 -9.23 -22.10
N LEU A 567 -2.16 -10.02 -23.13
CA LEU A 567 -1.19 -9.65 -24.15
C LEU A 567 -1.79 -8.84 -25.32
N ALA A 568 -3.10 -8.57 -25.31
CA ALA A 568 -3.78 -7.83 -26.37
C ALA A 568 -3.18 -6.44 -26.64
N GLU A 569 -2.66 -5.76 -25.62
CA GLU A 569 -2.05 -4.42 -25.75
C GLU A 569 -0.76 -4.41 -26.59
N TYR A 570 -0.10 -5.56 -26.77
CA TYR A 570 1.12 -5.68 -27.59
C TYR A 570 0.84 -5.88 -29.08
N PHE A 571 -0.42 -5.79 -29.50
CA PHE A 571 -0.84 -5.88 -30.89
C PHE A 571 -1.41 -4.56 -31.45
N ILE A 572 -1.45 -3.49 -30.65
CA ILE A 572 -2.02 -2.19 -31.04
C ILE A 572 -0.96 -1.11 -31.22
N GLY A 573 -1.35 0.03 -31.81
CA GLY A 573 -0.49 1.20 -31.95
C GLY A 573 0.52 1.03 -33.08
N ASP A 574 1.77 1.46 -32.87
CA ASP A 574 2.80 1.45 -33.93
C ASP A 574 3.15 0.04 -34.44
N VAL A 575 2.91 -1.00 -33.64
CA VAL A 575 3.18 -2.40 -34.01
C VAL A 575 1.99 -3.09 -34.68
N PHE A 576 0.83 -2.43 -34.79
CA PHE A 576 -0.41 -3.02 -35.33
C PHE A 576 -0.20 -3.65 -36.71
N ALA A 577 0.37 -2.90 -37.66
CA ALA A 577 0.59 -3.37 -39.02
C ALA A 577 1.60 -4.55 -39.08
N ALA A 578 2.64 -4.50 -38.25
CA ALA A 578 3.69 -5.52 -38.23
C ALA A 578 3.20 -6.87 -37.67
N ARG A 579 2.22 -6.85 -36.75
CA ARG A 579 1.70 -8.05 -36.07
C ARG A 579 0.24 -8.34 -36.37
N PHE A 580 -0.28 -7.74 -37.44
CA PHE A 580 -1.70 -7.85 -37.80
C PHE A 580 -2.12 -9.31 -37.97
N ASN A 581 -1.32 -10.12 -38.68
CA ASN A 581 -1.65 -11.51 -38.96
C ASN A 581 -1.66 -12.38 -37.68
N ASP A 582 -0.73 -12.16 -36.77
CA ASP A 582 -0.66 -12.89 -35.49
C ASP A 582 -1.89 -12.59 -34.64
N ALA A 583 -2.23 -11.30 -34.50
CA ALA A 583 -3.41 -10.86 -33.77
C ALA A 583 -4.71 -11.35 -34.42
N LEU A 584 -4.81 -11.27 -35.76
CA LEU A 584 -5.98 -11.76 -36.49
C LEU A 584 -6.19 -13.25 -36.26
N THR A 585 -5.11 -14.05 -36.30
CA THR A 585 -5.17 -15.49 -36.06
C THR A 585 -5.71 -15.80 -34.65
N VAL A 586 -5.25 -15.05 -33.64
CA VAL A 586 -5.75 -15.17 -32.27
C VAL A 586 -7.24 -14.82 -32.21
N VAL A 587 -7.63 -13.67 -32.74
CA VAL A 587 -9.01 -13.17 -32.66
C VAL A 587 -9.98 -14.09 -33.40
N GLU A 588 -9.64 -14.57 -34.58
CA GLU A 588 -10.46 -15.56 -35.31
C GLU A 588 -10.67 -16.84 -34.49
N ARG A 589 -9.63 -17.28 -33.77
CA ARG A 589 -9.72 -18.45 -32.90
C ARG A 589 -10.57 -18.19 -31.66
N LEU A 590 -10.45 -17.02 -31.04
CA LEU A 590 -11.28 -16.58 -29.91
C LEU A 590 -12.76 -16.50 -30.30
N VAL A 591 -13.07 -15.92 -31.47
CA VAL A 591 -14.44 -15.87 -32.00
C VAL A 591 -14.99 -17.28 -32.24
N LYS A 592 -14.19 -18.16 -32.83
CA LYS A 592 -14.58 -19.55 -33.09
C LYS A 592 -14.90 -20.31 -31.81
N VAL A 593 -14.06 -20.24 -30.77
CA VAL A 593 -14.27 -20.96 -29.52
C VAL A 593 -15.47 -20.41 -28.73
N THR A 594 -15.66 -19.09 -28.74
CA THR A 594 -16.81 -18.44 -28.10
C THR A 594 -18.12 -18.86 -28.77
N LEU A 595 -18.15 -18.87 -30.11
CA LEU A 595 -19.30 -19.34 -30.88
C LEU A 595 -19.60 -20.81 -30.60
N TYR A 596 -18.56 -21.65 -30.59
CA TYR A 596 -18.69 -23.08 -30.30
C TYR A 596 -19.31 -23.35 -28.93
N GLY A 597 -18.80 -22.69 -27.87
CA GLY A 597 -19.34 -22.82 -26.51
C GLY A 597 -20.81 -22.42 -26.43
N SER A 598 -21.20 -21.38 -27.17
CA SER A 598 -22.57 -20.86 -27.22
C SER A 598 -23.53 -21.73 -28.02
N GLN A 599 -23.08 -22.29 -29.15
CA GLN A 599 -23.89 -23.15 -30.02
C GLN A 599 -24.17 -24.51 -29.38
N ILE A 600 -23.15 -25.14 -28.80
CA ILE A 600 -23.28 -26.48 -28.19
C ILE A 600 -23.86 -26.39 -26.78
N LYS A 601 -23.76 -25.22 -26.14
CA LYS A 601 -24.19 -24.98 -24.76
C LYS A 601 -23.50 -25.91 -23.77
N LEU A 602 -22.18 -26.06 -23.91
CA LEU A 602 -21.36 -26.91 -23.03
C LEU A 602 -21.52 -26.54 -21.55
N TYR A 603 -21.78 -25.27 -21.24
CA TYR A 603 -22.07 -24.80 -19.89
C TYR A 603 -23.34 -25.41 -19.24
N ASN A 604 -24.24 -25.97 -20.05
CA ASN A 604 -25.48 -26.62 -19.60
C ASN A 604 -25.46 -28.16 -19.78
N ILE A 605 -24.32 -28.73 -20.18
CA ILE A 605 -24.22 -30.17 -20.44
C ILE A 605 -24.17 -30.97 -19.13
N GLU A 606 -24.79 -32.15 -19.13
CA GLU A 606 -24.60 -33.11 -18.03
C GLU A 606 -23.21 -33.76 -18.15
N THR A 607 -22.45 -33.78 -17.05
CA THR A 607 -21.12 -34.39 -16.99
C THR A 607 -21.10 -35.49 -15.93
N ALA A 608 -20.13 -36.42 -16.01
CA ALA A 608 -19.99 -37.50 -15.03
C ALA A 608 -19.61 -36.98 -13.62
N VAL A 609 -18.87 -35.87 -13.56
CA VAL A 609 -18.41 -35.23 -12.32
C VAL A 609 -18.83 -33.75 -12.34
N PRO A 610 -20.12 -33.44 -12.06
CA PRO A 610 -20.67 -32.10 -12.24
C PRO A 610 -20.08 -31.05 -11.31
N SER A 611 -19.55 -31.45 -10.15
CA SER A 611 -18.89 -30.52 -9.21
C SER A 611 -17.56 -29.97 -9.72
N VAL A 612 -16.91 -30.65 -10.67
CA VAL A 612 -15.58 -30.28 -11.19
C VAL A 612 -15.70 -29.75 -12.62
N LEU A 613 -16.17 -30.60 -13.54
CA LEU A 613 -16.14 -30.28 -14.97
C LEU A 613 -17.12 -29.18 -15.39
N LYS A 614 -18.25 -29.03 -14.68
CA LYS A 614 -19.23 -28.01 -15.04
C LYS A 614 -18.68 -26.60 -14.78
N PRO A 615 -18.14 -26.28 -13.58
CA PRO A 615 -17.40 -25.03 -13.36
C PRO A 615 -16.31 -24.77 -14.40
N ASP A 616 -15.51 -25.77 -14.74
CA ASP A 616 -14.43 -25.61 -15.74
C ASP A 616 -14.97 -25.21 -17.12
N LEU A 617 -16.04 -25.85 -17.59
CA LEU A 617 -16.65 -25.55 -18.89
C LEU A 617 -17.26 -24.13 -18.92
N ILE A 618 -17.83 -23.69 -17.80
CA ILE A 618 -18.33 -22.32 -17.63
C ILE A 618 -17.17 -21.32 -17.65
N ASP A 619 -16.09 -21.63 -16.92
CA ASP A 619 -14.93 -20.76 -16.80
C ASP A 619 -14.20 -20.60 -18.13
N VAL A 620 -13.92 -21.68 -18.87
CA VAL A 620 -13.34 -21.62 -20.22
C VAL A 620 -14.17 -20.72 -21.14
N HIS A 621 -15.50 -20.85 -21.11
CA HIS A 621 -16.36 -20.03 -21.95
C HIS A 621 -16.35 -18.55 -21.49
N ALA A 622 -16.41 -18.29 -20.19
CA ALA A 622 -16.31 -16.94 -19.64
C ALA A 622 -14.97 -16.27 -19.98
N GLN A 623 -13.86 -17.01 -19.88
CA GLN A 623 -12.54 -16.51 -20.26
C GLN A 623 -12.37 -16.34 -21.76
N SER A 624 -13.03 -17.15 -22.59
CA SER A 624 -12.98 -16.94 -24.05
C SER A 624 -13.64 -15.62 -24.46
N LEU A 625 -14.75 -15.25 -23.79
CA LEU A 625 -15.42 -13.95 -23.96
C LEU A 625 -14.54 -12.81 -23.42
N ALA A 626 -13.94 -12.98 -22.24
CA ALA A 626 -13.07 -11.97 -21.63
C ALA A 626 -11.79 -11.73 -22.45
N ALA A 627 -11.18 -12.79 -22.98
CA ALA A 627 -10.04 -12.70 -23.89
C ALA A 627 -10.42 -11.95 -25.18
N LEU A 628 -11.57 -12.27 -25.78
CA LEU A 628 -12.06 -11.54 -26.95
C LEU A 628 -12.37 -10.06 -26.64
N GLN A 629 -12.88 -9.78 -25.44
CA GLN A 629 -13.12 -8.41 -24.96
C GLN A 629 -11.83 -7.61 -24.84
N ALA A 630 -10.74 -8.23 -24.37
CA ALA A 630 -9.43 -7.57 -24.26
C ALA A 630 -8.91 -7.07 -25.63
N TYR A 631 -9.25 -7.76 -26.73
CA TYR A 631 -8.93 -7.34 -28.09
C TYR A 631 -9.84 -6.23 -28.66
N SER A 632 -10.72 -5.62 -27.86
CA SER A 632 -11.61 -4.54 -28.33
C SER A 632 -10.87 -3.32 -28.87
N HIS A 633 -9.73 -2.92 -28.30
CA HIS A 633 -8.90 -1.84 -28.84
C HIS A 633 -8.25 -2.22 -30.18
N TRP A 634 -7.83 -3.47 -30.33
CA TRP A 634 -7.32 -3.99 -31.59
C TRP A 634 -8.41 -4.02 -32.67
N LEU A 635 -9.61 -4.50 -32.32
CA LEU A 635 -10.78 -4.48 -33.19
C LEU A 635 -11.17 -3.05 -33.59
N ALA A 636 -10.99 -2.07 -32.72
CA ALA A 636 -11.24 -0.66 -33.04
C ALA A 636 -10.24 -0.11 -34.07
N GLN A 637 -8.94 -0.44 -33.94
CA GLN A 637 -7.93 -0.09 -34.95
C GLN A 637 -8.22 -0.81 -36.28
N TYR A 638 -8.56 -2.10 -36.24
CA TYR A 638 -8.95 -2.84 -37.43
C TYR A 638 -10.22 -2.28 -38.08
N CYS A 639 -11.21 -1.83 -37.30
CA CYS A 639 -12.39 -1.16 -37.83
C CYS A 639 -12.00 0.11 -38.61
N GLY A 640 -11.08 0.91 -38.08
CA GLY A 640 -10.54 2.10 -38.75
C GLY A 640 -9.86 1.79 -40.09
N GLU A 641 -9.09 0.71 -40.17
CA GLU A 641 -8.41 0.29 -41.40
C GLU A 641 -9.32 -0.48 -42.39
N ALA A 642 -10.28 -1.26 -41.89
CA ALA A 642 -11.17 -2.11 -42.70
C ALA A 642 -12.07 -1.30 -43.63
N HIS A 643 -12.31 -0.01 -43.33
CA HIS A 643 -12.96 0.92 -44.26
C HIS A 643 -12.16 1.16 -45.55
N ARG A 644 -10.85 0.82 -45.56
CA ARG A 644 -9.97 1.02 -46.73
C ARG A 644 -9.70 -0.24 -47.55
N GLN A 645 -9.65 -1.44 -46.96
CA GLN A 645 -9.11 -2.61 -47.66
C GLN A 645 -9.88 -3.93 -47.50
N ASN A 646 -10.46 -4.28 -46.33
CA ASN A 646 -11.03 -5.62 -46.07
C ASN A 646 -12.31 -5.60 -45.22
N THR A 647 -13.35 -4.90 -45.69
CA THR A 647 -14.59 -4.70 -44.93
C THR A 647 -15.35 -6.00 -44.62
N GLN A 648 -15.34 -6.98 -45.54
CA GLN A 648 -16.19 -8.18 -45.41
C GLN A 648 -15.73 -9.16 -44.31
N GLN A 649 -14.41 -9.35 -44.13
CA GLN A 649 -13.86 -10.19 -43.07
C GLN A 649 -14.17 -9.60 -41.70
N PHE A 650 -13.98 -8.29 -41.54
CA PHE A 650 -14.31 -7.58 -40.31
C PHE A 650 -15.82 -7.68 -39.96
N VAL A 651 -16.70 -7.44 -40.95
CA VAL A 651 -18.15 -7.59 -40.76
C VAL A 651 -18.51 -9.01 -40.32
N THR A 652 -17.89 -10.03 -40.92
CA THR A 652 -18.11 -11.44 -40.57
C THR A 652 -17.65 -11.72 -39.14
N LEU A 653 -16.48 -11.22 -38.74
CA LEU A 653 -15.92 -11.41 -37.39
C LEU A 653 -16.84 -10.83 -36.30
N ILE A 654 -17.30 -9.59 -36.49
CA ILE A 654 -18.21 -8.92 -35.55
C ILE A 654 -19.59 -9.59 -35.54
N SER A 655 -20.14 -9.96 -36.70
CA SER A 655 -21.44 -10.63 -36.79
C SER A 655 -21.40 -12.00 -36.08
N THR A 656 -20.34 -12.78 -36.31
CA THR A 656 -20.14 -14.07 -35.66
C THR A 656 -19.98 -13.93 -34.14
N THR A 657 -19.27 -12.89 -33.69
CA THR A 657 -19.15 -12.55 -32.27
C THR A 657 -20.54 -12.25 -31.67
N MET A 658 -21.37 -11.50 -32.37
CA MET A 658 -22.74 -11.19 -31.93
C MET A 658 -23.65 -12.43 -31.89
N ASP A 659 -23.50 -13.35 -32.84
CA ASP A 659 -24.20 -14.63 -32.85
C ASP A 659 -23.80 -15.53 -31.67
N ALA A 660 -22.56 -15.38 -31.17
CA ALA A 660 -22.10 -16.07 -29.97
C ALA A 660 -22.65 -15.43 -28.67
N ILE A 661 -22.64 -14.10 -28.57
CA ILE A 661 -23.07 -13.38 -27.36
C ILE A 661 -24.59 -13.46 -27.14
N THR A 662 -25.38 -13.33 -28.21
CA THR A 662 -26.84 -13.14 -28.12
C THR A 662 -27.57 -14.27 -27.36
N PRO A 663 -27.25 -15.57 -27.57
CA PRO A 663 -27.83 -16.67 -26.79
C PRO A 663 -27.51 -16.63 -25.30
N LEU A 664 -26.42 -15.97 -24.90
CA LEU A 664 -25.96 -15.90 -23.51
C LEU A 664 -26.69 -14.82 -22.70
N ILE A 665 -27.27 -13.82 -23.38
CA ILE A 665 -28.08 -12.76 -22.76
C ILE A 665 -29.48 -13.33 -22.47
N SER A 666 -29.57 -14.14 -21.41
CA SER A 666 -30.79 -14.84 -21.02
C SER A 666 -30.79 -15.18 -19.53
N THR A 667 -31.96 -15.15 -18.89
CA THR A 667 -32.17 -15.54 -17.48
C THR A 667 -31.85 -17.01 -17.18
N LYS A 668 -31.68 -17.84 -18.21
CA LYS A 668 -31.38 -19.28 -18.09
C LYS A 668 -29.88 -19.58 -18.04
N VAL A 669 -29.03 -18.55 -18.15
CA VAL A 669 -27.57 -18.67 -18.19
C VAL A 669 -27.03 -18.21 -16.84
N GLN A 670 -25.96 -18.85 -16.37
CA GLN A 670 -25.33 -18.45 -15.12
C GLN A 670 -24.72 -17.05 -15.21
N ASP A 671 -24.78 -16.32 -14.10
CA ASP A 671 -24.37 -14.92 -14.00
C ASP A 671 -22.95 -14.66 -14.52
N LYS A 672 -21.96 -15.51 -14.21
CA LYS A 672 -20.58 -15.34 -14.69
C LYS A 672 -20.51 -15.24 -16.21
N LEU A 673 -21.18 -16.15 -16.92
CA LEU A 673 -21.18 -16.19 -18.38
C LEU A 673 -22.03 -15.06 -18.98
N LEU A 674 -23.18 -14.77 -18.35
CA LEU A 674 -24.04 -13.65 -18.72
C LEU A 674 -23.27 -12.32 -18.64
N LEU A 675 -22.56 -12.06 -17.54
CA LEU A 675 -21.79 -10.84 -17.34
C LEU A 675 -20.64 -10.72 -18.33
N SER A 676 -19.86 -11.79 -18.57
CA SER A 676 -18.80 -11.77 -19.59
C SER A 676 -19.35 -11.42 -20.99
N ALA A 677 -20.51 -11.98 -21.35
CA ALA A 677 -21.17 -11.67 -22.62
C ALA A 677 -21.63 -10.20 -22.68
N CYS A 678 -22.18 -9.67 -21.59
CA CYS A 678 -22.59 -8.28 -21.49
C CYS A 678 -21.38 -7.31 -21.57
N HIS A 679 -20.27 -7.61 -20.89
CA HIS A 679 -19.06 -6.81 -20.94
C HIS A 679 -18.45 -6.74 -22.35
N LEU A 680 -18.41 -7.87 -23.06
CA LEU A 680 -17.98 -7.89 -24.46
C LEU A 680 -18.90 -7.03 -25.35
N LEU A 681 -20.22 -7.13 -25.17
CA LEU A 681 -21.17 -6.29 -25.89
C LEU A 681 -20.94 -4.79 -25.61
N VAL A 682 -20.69 -4.41 -24.36
CA VAL A 682 -20.34 -3.03 -23.98
C VAL A 682 -19.05 -2.58 -24.67
N SER A 683 -17.99 -3.40 -24.69
CA SER A 683 -16.73 -3.06 -25.36
C SER A 683 -16.87 -2.91 -26.87
N LEU A 684 -17.71 -3.74 -27.52
CA LEU A 684 -18.02 -3.57 -28.94
C LEU A 684 -18.80 -2.27 -29.22
N ALA A 685 -19.78 -1.95 -28.37
CA ALA A 685 -20.60 -0.76 -28.50
C ALA A 685 -19.87 0.55 -28.16
N THR A 686 -18.88 0.50 -27.26
CA THR A 686 -18.20 1.69 -26.71
C THR A 686 -16.86 1.94 -27.39
N THR A 687 -16.04 0.89 -27.56
CA THR A 687 -14.67 1.01 -28.08
C THR A 687 -14.63 0.85 -29.59
N VAL A 688 -15.17 -0.26 -30.12
CA VAL A 688 -15.08 -0.60 -31.56
C VAL A 688 -16.01 0.28 -32.40
N ARG A 689 -17.27 0.45 -31.95
CA ARG A 689 -18.31 1.28 -32.59
C ARG A 689 -18.52 1.03 -34.09
N PRO A 690 -18.73 -0.24 -34.54
CA PRO A 690 -18.99 -0.49 -35.95
C PRO A 690 -20.35 0.06 -36.37
N VAL A 691 -20.39 0.75 -37.52
CA VAL A 691 -21.58 1.46 -38.04
C VAL A 691 -22.78 0.52 -38.23
N PHE A 692 -22.51 -0.73 -38.63
CA PHE A 692 -23.53 -1.75 -38.91
C PHE A 692 -23.99 -2.53 -37.68
N LEU A 693 -23.47 -2.25 -36.46
CA LEU A 693 -23.73 -3.06 -35.26
C LEU A 693 -25.24 -3.25 -35.00
N ILE A 694 -26.00 -2.16 -35.04
CA ILE A 694 -27.45 -2.16 -34.79
C ILE A 694 -28.25 -2.87 -35.89
N SER A 695 -27.66 -3.05 -37.07
CA SER A 695 -28.27 -3.73 -38.20
C SER A 695 -28.08 -5.25 -38.13
N ILE A 696 -27.22 -5.75 -37.25
CA ILE A 696 -26.99 -7.19 -37.08
C ILE A 696 -28.26 -7.81 -36.45
N PRO A 697 -28.85 -8.86 -37.07
CA PRO A 697 -30.09 -9.48 -36.58
C PRO A 697 -30.01 -9.94 -35.11
N ALA A 698 -28.84 -10.41 -34.69
CA ALA A 698 -28.57 -10.83 -33.33
C ALA A 698 -28.71 -9.66 -32.33
N VAL A 699 -28.16 -8.49 -32.65
CA VAL A 699 -28.32 -7.26 -31.82
C VAL A 699 -29.77 -6.79 -31.81
N GLN A 700 -30.45 -6.82 -32.95
CA GLN A 700 -31.87 -6.47 -33.04
C GLN A 700 -32.74 -7.36 -32.16
N LYS A 701 -32.41 -8.66 -32.07
CA LYS A 701 -33.09 -9.60 -31.18
C LYS A 701 -32.93 -9.22 -29.71
N VAL A 702 -31.72 -8.81 -29.29
CA VAL A 702 -31.48 -8.31 -27.92
C VAL A 702 -32.25 -7.01 -27.68
N PHE A 703 -32.16 -6.06 -28.62
CA PHE A 703 -32.88 -4.78 -28.53
C PHE A 703 -34.39 -4.96 -28.38
N ASN A 704 -34.99 -5.82 -29.20
CA ASN A 704 -36.42 -6.14 -29.11
C ASN A 704 -36.78 -6.88 -27.81
N SER A 705 -35.91 -7.77 -27.33
CA SER A 705 -36.13 -8.48 -26.05
C SER A 705 -36.12 -7.54 -24.86
N ILE A 706 -35.37 -6.44 -24.88
CA ILE A 706 -35.34 -5.45 -23.80
C ILE A 706 -36.55 -4.51 -23.86
N ILE A 707 -37.04 -4.20 -25.06
CA ILE A 707 -38.22 -3.35 -25.25
C ILE A 707 -39.52 -4.09 -24.95
N ASP A 708 -39.55 -5.41 -25.15
CA ASP A 708 -40.74 -6.23 -24.89
C ASP A 708 -41.06 -6.29 -23.39
N ALA A 709 -42.22 -5.73 -23.03
CA ALA A 709 -42.78 -5.72 -21.69
C ALA A 709 -42.90 -7.10 -21.04
N SER A 710 -43.06 -8.13 -21.86
CA SER A 710 -43.33 -9.49 -21.41
C SER A 710 -42.06 -10.31 -21.14
N ALA A 711 -40.89 -9.78 -21.52
CA ALA A 711 -39.62 -10.47 -21.32
C ALA A 711 -39.24 -10.53 -19.83
N GLN A 712 -38.73 -11.67 -19.39
CA GLN A 712 -38.16 -11.80 -18.05
C GLN A 712 -36.94 -10.88 -17.93
N ARG A 713 -36.92 -10.04 -16.89
CA ARG A 713 -35.79 -9.14 -16.62
C ARG A 713 -34.54 -9.95 -16.27
N LEU A 714 -33.40 -9.49 -16.79
CA LEU A 714 -32.09 -10.00 -16.42
C LEU A 714 -31.76 -9.62 -14.97
N THR A 715 -30.67 -10.16 -14.43
CA THR A 715 -30.12 -9.70 -13.15
C THR A 715 -29.74 -8.22 -13.24
N ASP A 716 -29.83 -7.47 -12.12
CA ASP A 716 -29.69 -6.01 -12.13
C ASP A 716 -28.38 -5.56 -12.81
N LYS A 717 -27.25 -6.19 -12.47
CA LYS A 717 -25.95 -5.90 -13.09
C LYS A 717 -25.94 -6.14 -14.60
N ALA A 718 -26.50 -7.26 -15.06
CA ALA A 718 -26.56 -7.59 -16.49
C ALA A 718 -27.50 -6.66 -17.24
N GLN A 719 -28.65 -6.30 -16.65
CA GLN A 719 -29.61 -5.37 -17.21
C GLN A 719 -28.95 -4.01 -17.46
N VAL A 720 -28.22 -3.47 -16.47
CA VAL A 720 -27.48 -2.21 -16.59
C VAL A 720 -26.48 -2.27 -17.76
N LEU A 721 -25.64 -3.33 -17.83
CA LEU A 721 -24.63 -3.48 -18.89
C LEU A 721 -25.24 -3.60 -20.30
N VAL A 722 -26.32 -4.38 -20.47
CA VAL A 722 -26.99 -4.51 -21.77
C VAL A 722 -27.61 -3.18 -22.21
N CYS A 723 -28.29 -2.49 -21.29
CA CYS A 723 -28.89 -1.19 -21.57
C CYS A 723 -27.82 -0.15 -21.92
N ARG A 724 -26.70 -0.14 -21.21
CA ARG A 724 -25.52 0.67 -21.51
C ARG A 724 -25.03 0.44 -22.92
N ALA A 725 -24.83 -0.82 -23.34
CA ALA A 725 -24.32 -1.14 -24.66
C ALA A 725 -25.30 -0.71 -25.79
N LEU A 726 -26.59 -0.97 -25.61
CA LEU A 726 -27.61 -0.55 -26.57
C LEU A 726 -27.71 0.97 -26.66
N SER A 727 -27.66 1.67 -25.51
CA SER A 727 -27.65 3.13 -25.47
C SER A 727 -26.39 3.71 -26.13
N ASN A 728 -25.21 3.18 -25.82
CA ASN A 728 -23.94 3.61 -26.41
C ASN A 728 -23.91 3.42 -27.94
N THR A 729 -24.48 2.33 -28.44
CA THR A 729 -24.65 2.10 -29.89
C THR A 729 -25.47 3.22 -30.55
N LEU A 730 -26.41 3.83 -29.83
CA LEU A 730 -27.28 4.90 -30.33
C LEU A 730 -26.77 6.31 -30.03
N LEU A 731 -25.95 6.51 -28.99
CA LEU A 731 -25.50 7.83 -28.54
C LEU A 731 -24.07 8.18 -28.96
N LEU A 732 -23.15 7.21 -29.04
CA LEU A 732 -21.74 7.50 -29.30
C LEU A 732 -21.48 7.75 -30.79
N PRO A 733 -20.74 8.79 -31.19
CA PRO A 733 -20.45 9.04 -32.60
C PRO A 733 -19.65 7.88 -33.19
N TRP A 734 -19.98 7.49 -34.42
CA TRP A 734 -19.17 6.53 -35.17
C TRP A 734 -17.82 7.15 -35.54
N PRO A 735 -16.71 6.42 -35.35
CA PRO A 735 -15.38 6.93 -35.65
C PRO A 735 -15.22 7.19 -37.15
N ASN A 736 -14.45 8.22 -37.51
CA ASN A 736 -14.05 8.55 -38.88
C ASN A 736 -15.18 8.89 -39.87
N LEU A 737 -16.40 9.17 -39.39
CA LEU A 737 -17.53 9.61 -40.22
C LEU A 737 -17.92 11.07 -39.94
N PRO A 738 -18.23 11.87 -40.97
CA PRO A 738 -18.70 13.24 -40.80
C PRO A 738 -20.09 13.29 -40.14
N GLU A 739 -20.41 14.40 -39.50
CA GLU A 739 -21.70 14.63 -38.79
C GLU A 739 -22.95 14.33 -39.66
N SER A 740 -22.89 14.56 -40.97
CA SER A 740 -23.99 14.28 -41.91
C SER A 740 -24.31 12.79 -42.04
N GLU A 741 -23.34 11.92 -41.80
CA GLU A 741 -23.46 10.47 -42.01
C GLU A 741 -23.72 9.70 -40.71
N GLN A 742 -23.75 10.39 -39.56
CA GLN A 742 -23.97 9.79 -38.24
C GLN A 742 -25.42 9.29 -38.01
N GLN A 743 -26.35 9.59 -38.92
CA GLN A 743 -27.76 9.19 -38.85
C GLN A 743 -28.47 9.56 -37.52
N TRP A 744 -28.10 10.69 -36.92
CA TRP A 744 -28.64 11.15 -35.63
C TRP A 744 -30.17 11.13 -35.51
N PRO A 745 -30.98 11.49 -36.54
CA PRO A 745 -32.44 11.47 -36.40
C PRO A 745 -33.00 10.06 -36.11
N LEU A 746 -32.53 9.05 -36.84
CA LEU A 746 -32.97 7.66 -36.64
C LEU A 746 -32.50 7.14 -35.28
N ARG A 747 -31.24 7.42 -34.93
CA ARG A 747 -30.66 7.00 -33.64
C ARG A 747 -31.37 7.63 -32.46
N SER A 748 -31.76 8.90 -32.57
CA SER A 748 -32.54 9.62 -31.55
C SER A 748 -33.92 8.99 -31.33
N ILE A 749 -34.62 8.61 -32.40
CA ILE A 749 -35.93 7.94 -32.30
C ILE A 749 -35.79 6.58 -31.60
N ASN A 750 -34.78 5.79 -32.00
CA ASN A 750 -34.54 4.49 -31.38
C ASN A 750 -34.14 4.61 -29.91
N HIS A 751 -33.35 5.64 -29.56
CA HIS A 751 -32.96 5.88 -28.16
C HIS A 751 -34.15 6.30 -27.31
N ALA A 752 -35.02 7.17 -27.82
CA ALA A 752 -36.25 7.55 -27.14
C ALA A 752 -37.18 6.34 -26.91
N SER A 753 -37.29 5.45 -27.90
CA SER A 753 -38.05 4.19 -27.79
C SER A 753 -37.49 3.28 -26.69
N LEU A 754 -36.17 3.10 -26.65
CA LEU A 754 -35.49 2.30 -25.63
C LEU A 754 -35.75 2.85 -24.22
N ILE A 755 -35.51 4.15 -24.01
CA ILE A 755 -35.72 4.79 -22.70
C ILE A 755 -37.20 4.72 -22.29
N SER A 756 -38.13 4.98 -23.21
CA SER A 756 -39.58 4.90 -22.93
C SER A 756 -39.99 3.49 -22.48
N ALA A 757 -39.46 2.45 -23.12
CA ALA A 757 -39.74 1.07 -22.70
C ALA A 757 -39.17 0.76 -21.31
N LEU A 758 -37.92 1.17 -21.04
CA LEU A 758 -37.25 0.94 -19.74
C LEU A 758 -37.88 1.71 -18.58
N SER A 759 -38.49 2.86 -18.85
CA SER A 759 -39.07 3.75 -17.84
C SER A 759 -40.60 3.75 -17.78
N ARG A 760 -41.29 2.91 -18.58
CA ARG A 760 -42.75 2.86 -18.63
C ARG A 760 -43.42 2.66 -17.27
N ASP A 761 -42.96 1.67 -16.51
CA ASP A 761 -43.55 1.35 -15.21
C ASP A 761 -43.25 2.47 -14.19
N TYR A 762 -42.07 3.08 -14.30
CA TYR A 762 -41.66 4.24 -13.50
C TYR A 762 -42.49 5.49 -13.80
N HIS A 763 -42.76 5.79 -15.07
CA HIS A 763 -43.63 6.91 -15.47
C HIS A 763 -45.05 6.76 -14.96
N SER A 764 -45.54 5.53 -14.83
CA SER A 764 -46.87 5.24 -14.29
C SER A 764 -47.04 5.63 -12.81
N LEU A 765 -45.94 5.82 -12.08
CA LEU A 765 -45.92 6.26 -10.68
C LEU A 765 -46.17 7.76 -10.51
N LYS A 766 -46.09 8.56 -11.59
CA LYS A 766 -46.26 10.00 -11.52
C LYS A 766 -47.59 10.36 -10.82
N PRO A 767 -47.56 11.19 -9.74
CA PRO A 767 -48.78 11.56 -9.04
C PRO A 767 -49.72 12.31 -9.99
N SER A 768 -50.82 11.67 -10.38
CA SER A 768 -51.89 12.38 -11.09
C SER A 768 -52.61 13.28 -10.10
N ALA A 769 -52.80 14.55 -10.45
CA ALA A 769 -53.53 15.54 -9.65
C ALA A 769 -54.99 15.13 -9.34
N THR A 770 -55.49 14.00 -9.87
CA THR A 770 -56.89 13.56 -9.79
C THR A 770 -57.12 12.19 -9.15
N ALA A 771 -56.11 11.51 -8.57
CA ALA A 771 -56.35 10.21 -7.93
C ALA A 771 -55.58 10.04 -6.60
N PRO A 772 -56.26 10.08 -5.43
CA PRO A 772 -55.67 9.60 -4.20
C PRO A 772 -55.67 8.07 -4.24
N GLN A 773 -54.51 7.46 -4.01
CA GLN A 773 -54.32 6.02 -3.74
C GLN A 773 -54.52 5.05 -4.93
N ARG A 774 -53.54 4.96 -5.83
CA ARG A 774 -53.26 3.66 -6.48
C ARG A 774 -52.51 2.79 -5.48
N LYS A 775 -53.15 1.71 -5.02
CA LYS A 775 -52.57 0.66 -4.17
C LYS A 775 -51.55 -0.18 -4.97
N VAL A 776 -50.41 0.38 -5.33
CA VAL A 776 -49.21 -0.44 -5.54
C VAL A 776 -48.60 -0.65 -4.16
N PRO A 777 -48.30 -1.90 -3.73
CA PRO A 777 -47.60 -2.12 -2.47
C PRO A 777 -46.33 -1.25 -2.42
N LEU A 778 -46.08 -0.59 -1.28
CA LEU A 778 -44.91 0.29 -1.10
C LEU A 778 -43.60 -0.41 -1.50
N GLY A 779 -43.49 -1.73 -1.23
CA GLY A 779 -42.34 -2.54 -1.62
C GLY A 779 -42.11 -2.62 -3.14
N ASP A 780 -43.15 -2.89 -3.92
CA ASP A 780 -43.04 -2.99 -5.38
C ASP A 780 -42.68 -1.64 -6.01
N THR A 781 -43.16 -0.54 -5.41
CA THR A 781 -42.83 0.82 -5.87
C THR A 781 -41.33 1.11 -5.71
N LYS A 782 -40.73 0.72 -4.57
CA LYS A 782 -39.28 0.89 -4.33
C LYS A 782 -38.43 0.14 -5.35
N VAL A 783 -38.78 -1.12 -5.63
CA VAL A 783 -38.05 -1.96 -6.58
C VAL A 783 -38.06 -1.33 -7.97
N ILE A 784 -39.21 -0.81 -8.42
CA ILE A 784 -39.31 -0.11 -9.72
C ILE A 784 -38.40 1.13 -9.74
N ILE A 785 -38.37 1.92 -8.66
CA ILE A 785 -37.52 3.11 -8.57
C ILE A 785 -36.04 2.73 -8.66
N HIS A 786 -35.56 1.80 -7.82
CA HIS A 786 -34.15 1.39 -7.85
C HIS A 786 -33.72 0.80 -9.20
N GLN A 787 -34.55 -0.08 -9.78
CA GLN A 787 -34.21 -0.71 -11.04
C GLN A 787 -34.20 0.27 -12.21
N THR A 788 -35.17 1.18 -12.28
CA THR A 788 -35.18 2.17 -13.37
C THR A 788 -34.07 3.20 -13.18
N LEU A 789 -33.91 3.77 -11.97
CA LEU A 789 -32.92 4.82 -11.75
C LEU A 789 -31.48 4.31 -11.90
N SER A 790 -31.14 3.10 -11.43
CA SER A 790 -29.80 2.53 -11.63
C SER A 790 -29.42 2.43 -13.11
N VAL A 791 -30.35 2.01 -13.98
CA VAL A 791 -30.11 1.96 -15.44
C VAL A 791 -29.98 3.35 -16.05
N LEU A 792 -30.86 4.29 -15.68
CA LEU A 792 -30.81 5.66 -16.23
C LEU A 792 -29.56 6.42 -15.75
N GLU A 793 -29.18 6.25 -14.49
CA GLU A 793 -27.96 6.80 -13.91
C GLU A 793 -26.72 6.32 -14.68
N ASP A 794 -26.60 5.01 -14.90
CA ASP A 794 -25.49 4.40 -15.63
C ASP A 794 -25.35 4.91 -17.07
N ILE A 795 -26.48 5.10 -17.75
CA ILE A 795 -26.53 5.65 -19.10
C ILE A 795 -26.01 7.10 -19.10
N VAL A 796 -26.43 7.92 -18.13
CA VAL A 796 -26.00 9.32 -18.03
C VAL A 796 -24.53 9.42 -17.67
N GLU A 797 -24.05 8.60 -16.75
CA GLU A 797 -22.65 8.59 -16.32
C GLU A 797 -21.72 8.29 -17.52
N ASN A 798 -22.06 7.28 -18.33
CA ASN A 798 -21.27 6.90 -19.51
C ASN A 798 -21.12 8.00 -20.57
N ILE A 799 -22.13 8.88 -20.72
CA ILE A 799 -22.12 9.92 -21.75
C ILE A 799 -21.70 11.29 -21.23
N SER A 800 -21.35 11.40 -19.94
CA SER A 800 -21.03 12.66 -19.29
C SER A 800 -19.83 13.38 -19.93
N GLY A 801 -18.81 12.63 -20.37
CA GLY A 801 -17.62 13.12 -21.05
C GLY A 801 -17.75 13.29 -22.58
N GLU A 802 -18.89 12.92 -23.17
CA GLU A 802 -19.06 12.81 -24.61
C GLU A 802 -19.50 14.11 -25.30
N SER A 803 -19.60 14.05 -26.63
CA SER A 803 -20.00 15.16 -27.49
C SER A 803 -21.31 15.83 -27.03
N THR A 804 -21.45 17.13 -27.31
CA THR A 804 -22.67 17.88 -26.98
C THR A 804 -23.92 17.25 -27.63
N LYS A 805 -23.78 16.69 -28.83
CA LYS A 805 -24.89 16.06 -29.57
C LYS A 805 -25.39 14.78 -28.89
N SER A 806 -24.47 13.91 -28.47
CA SER A 806 -24.79 12.69 -27.70
C SER A 806 -25.54 13.04 -26.42
N ARG A 807 -25.06 14.04 -25.68
CA ARG A 807 -25.71 14.53 -24.46
C ARG A 807 -27.09 15.14 -24.71
N GLN A 808 -27.27 15.88 -25.81
CA GLN A 808 -28.58 16.41 -26.21
C GLN A 808 -29.60 15.30 -26.46
N ILE A 809 -29.23 14.27 -27.24
CA ILE A 809 -30.13 13.14 -27.56
C ILE A 809 -30.46 12.35 -26.28
N CYS A 810 -29.46 12.12 -25.43
CA CYS A 810 -29.65 11.45 -24.14
C CYS A 810 -30.65 12.20 -23.27
N TYR A 811 -30.44 13.50 -23.06
CA TYR A 811 -31.35 14.33 -22.26
C TYR A 811 -32.76 14.39 -22.85
N GLN A 812 -32.90 14.55 -24.17
CA GLN A 812 -34.21 14.55 -24.83
C GLN A 812 -35.00 13.27 -24.56
N SER A 813 -34.31 12.14 -24.50
CA SER A 813 -34.96 10.85 -24.23
C SER A 813 -35.28 10.67 -22.73
N LEU A 814 -34.49 11.26 -21.85
CA LEU A 814 -34.64 11.16 -20.38
C LEU A 814 -35.57 12.22 -19.78
N GLN A 815 -35.93 13.26 -20.52
CA GLN A 815 -36.60 14.46 -20.00
C GLN A 815 -37.84 14.14 -19.14
N GLU A 816 -38.68 13.20 -19.59
CA GLU A 816 -39.86 12.76 -18.84
C GLU A 816 -39.49 12.05 -17.54
N SER A 817 -38.51 11.14 -17.57
CA SER A 817 -38.01 10.43 -16.37
C SER A 817 -37.42 11.39 -15.34
N VAL A 818 -36.71 12.44 -15.76
CA VAL A 818 -36.18 13.46 -14.85
C VAL A 818 -37.32 14.24 -14.17
N GLN A 819 -38.35 14.62 -14.93
CA GLN A 819 -39.52 15.31 -14.37
C GLN A 819 -40.31 14.43 -13.39
N VAL A 820 -40.49 13.13 -13.70
CA VAL A 820 -41.13 12.17 -12.80
C VAL A 820 -40.31 12.03 -11.51
N SER A 821 -38.98 11.93 -11.62
CA SER A 821 -38.09 11.84 -10.45
C SER A 821 -38.23 13.06 -9.53
N LEU A 822 -38.29 14.27 -10.10
CA LEU A 822 -38.48 15.49 -9.32
C LEU A 822 -39.87 15.55 -8.66
N ALA A 823 -40.91 15.04 -9.34
CA ALA A 823 -42.27 14.99 -8.80
C ALA A 823 -42.45 13.93 -7.70
N LEU A 824 -41.71 12.83 -7.76
CA LEU A 824 -41.74 11.77 -6.75
C LEU A 824 -40.89 12.09 -5.53
N PHE A 825 -39.82 12.87 -5.68
CA PHE A 825 -38.88 13.19 -4.60
C PHE A 825 -39.57 13.62 -3.28
N PRO A 826 -40.60 14.48 -3.28
CA PRO A 826 -41.29 14.84 -2.05
C PRO A 826 -42.04 13.72 -1.33
N ALA A 827 -42.51 12.72 -2.08
CA ALA A 827 -43.22 11.59 -1.50
C ALA A 827 -42.28 10.60 -0.77
N PHE A 828 -40.99 10.62 -1.08
CA PHE A 828 -40.01 9.64 -0.60
C PHE A 828 -38.93 10.21 0.32
N ILE A 829 -38.95 11.50 0.66
CA ILE A 829 -37.89 12.16 1.44
C ILE A 829 -37.59 11.50 2.80
N HIS A 830 -38.58 10.91 3.45
CA HIS A 830 -38.41 10.21 4.73
C HIS A 830 -37.93 8.75 4.58
N GLN A 831 -37.73 8.27 3.34
CA GLN A 831 -37.21 6.94 3.04
C GLN A 831 -35.78 7.08 2.50
N SER A 832 -34.80 6.84 3.37
CA SER A 832 -33.39 7.10 3.08
C SER A 832 -32.84 6.22 1.95
N ASP A 833 -33.30 4.98 1.81
CA ASP A 833 -32.92 4.07 0.72
C ASP A 833 -33.31 4.61 -0.67
N VAL A 834 -34.57 5.05 -0.81
CA VAL A 834 -35.08 5.59 -2.08
C VAL A 834 -34.50 6.98 -2.36
N THR A 835 -34.36 7.81 -1.33
CA THR A 835 -33.79 9.16 -1.45
C THR A 835 -32.32 9.10 -1.86
N ASP A 836 -31.56 8.12 -1.34
CA ASP A 836 -30.16 7.89 -1.70
C ASP A 836 -30.01 7.60 -3.20
N GLU A 837 -30.89 6.76 -3.76
CA GLU A 837 -30.92 6.44 -5.19
C GLU A 837 -31.32 7.65 -6.04
N MET A 838 -32.40 8.35 -5.66
CA MET A 838 -32.86 9.54 -6.39
C MET A 838 -31.80 10.63 -6.43
N LEU A 839 -31.12 10.89 -5.31
CA LEU A 839 -30.01 11.86 -5.27
C LEU A 839 -28.80 11.38 -6.06
N SER A 840 -28.53 10.08 -6.14
CA SER A 840 -27.47 9.53 -6.99
C SER A 840 -27.74 9.89 -8.45
N PHE A 841 -28.96 9.61 -8.92
CA PHE A 841 -29.39 9.97 -10.26
C PHE A 841 -29.28 11.49 -10.53
N PHE A 842 -29.76 12.34 -9.61
CA PHE A 842 -29.64 13.79 -9.78
C PHE A 842 -28.19 14.27 -9.75
N LEU A 843 -27.33 13.72 -8.90
CA LEU A 843 -25.91 14.05 -8.88
C LEU A 843 -25.26 13.74 -10.24
N THR A 844 -25.57 12.58 -10.81
CA THR A 844 -25.07 12.15 -12.13
C THR A 844 -25.62 13.04 -13.25
N LEU A 845 -26.88 13.44 -13.20
CA LEU A 845 -27.46 14.45 -14.12
C LEU A 845 -26.74 15.80 -14.03
N PHE A 846 -26.45 16.29 -12.82
CA PHE A 846 -25.78 17.57 -12.61
C PHE A 846 -24.33 17.54 -13.12
N ARG A 847 -23.64 16.40 -12.98
CA ARG A 847 -22.27 16.23 -13.49
C ARG A 847 -22.23 16.12 -15.02
N GLY A 848 -23.17 15.37 -15.63
CA GLY A 848 -23.12 15.04 -17.06
C GLY A 848 -24.00 15.89 -18.00
N LEU A 849 -25.21 16.27 -17.57
CA LEU A 849 -26.28 16.79 -18.44
C LEU A 849 -26.85 18.16 -18.03
N ARG A 850 -26.27 18.83 -17.03
CA ARG A 850 -26.75 20.12 -16.53
C ARG A 850 -26.92 21.19 -17.61
N VAL A 851 -26.00 21.27 -18.58
CA VAL A 851 -26.09 22.27 -19.68
C VAL A 851 -27.34 22.01 -20.54
N GLN A 852 -27.66 20.74 -20.79
CA GLN A 852 -28.81 20.31 -21.59
C GLN A 852 -30.13 20.47 -20.84
N MET A 853 -30.13 20.30 -19.51
CA MET A 853 -31.29 20.56 -18.65
C MET A 853 -31.75 22.02 -18.71
N GLY A 854 -30.80 22.93 -18.95
CA GLY A 854 -31.07 24.35 -18.98
C GLY A 854 -31.18 24.97 -17.59
N VAL A 855 -30.74 26.22 -17.51
CA VAL A 855 -30.69 27.02 -16.29
C VAL A 855 -31.99 27.01 -15.47
N PRO A 856 -33.18 27.31 -16.05
CA PRO A 856 -34.40 27.44 -15.26
C PRO A 856 -34.80 26.14 -14.55
N PHE A 857 -34.55 25.00 -15.21
CA PHE A 857 -34.90 23.71 -14.64
C PHE A 857 -33.89 23.26 -13.58
N THR A 858 -32.60 23.54 -13.78
CA THR A 858 -31.58 23.35 -12.74
C THR A 858 -31.90 24.19 -11.50
N GLU A 859 -32.30 25.45 -11.68
CA GLU A 859 -32.73 26.35 -10.61
C GLU A 859 -33.90 25.77 -9.80
N GLN A 860 -34.92 25.27 -10.49
CA GLN A 860 -36.08 24.63 -9.86
C GLN A 860 -35.69 23.43 -8.99
N ILE A 861 -34.77 22.57 -9.47
CA ILE A 861 -34.32 21.39 -8.71
C ILE A 861 -33.55 21.82 -7.46
N ILE A 862 -32.60 22.75 -7.59
CA ILE A 862 -31.82 23.25 -6.45
C ILE A 862 -32.75 23.88 -5.41
N GLN A 863 -33.68 24.72 -5.83
CA GLN A 863 -34.65 25.35 -4.93
C GLN A 863 -35.53 24.31 -4.23
N THR A 864 -35.93 23.25 -4.94
CA THR A 864 -36.70 22.15 -4.37
C THR A 864 -35.88 21.45 -3.27
N PHE A 865 -34.63 21.08 -3.54
CA PHE A 865 -33.78 20.41 -2.54
C PHE A 865 -33.48 21.29 -1.34
N LEU A 866 -33.13 22.57 -1.55
CA LEU A 866 -32.88 23.52 -0.46
C LEU A 866 -34.11 23.75 0.44
N ASN A 867 -35.32 23.73 -0.13
CA ASN A 867 -36.56 23.88 0.63
C ASN A 867 -36.94 22.61 1.41
N MET A 868 -36.54 21.45 0.90
CA MET A 868 -36.97 20.15 1.41
C MET A 868 -36.04 19.58 2.49
N PHE A 869 -34.73 19.78 2.38
CA PHE A 869 -33.76 19.37 3.39
C PHE A 869 -33.74 20.37 4.55
N THR A 870 -34.75 20.30 5.42
CA THR A 870 -34.80 21.07 6.66
C THR A 870 -33.78 20.54 7.68
N ARG A 871 -33.45 21.36 8.67
CA ARG A 871 -32.57 20.97 9.78
C ARG A 871 -33.02 19.68 10.47
N GLU A 872 -34.33 19.49 10.64
CA GLU A 872 -34.91 18.29 11.27
C GLU A 872 -34.64 17.05 10.44
N GLN A 873 -34.87 17.12 9.12
CA GLN A 873 -34.63 16.00 8.21
C GLN A 873 -33.14 15.64 8.11
N LEU A 874 -32.27 16.66 8.07
CA LEU A 874 -30.82 16.47 8.09
C LEU A 874 -30.37 15.85 9.40
N ALA A 875 -30.90 16.30 10.54
CA ALA A 875 -30.57 15.73 11.85
C ALA A 875 -30.99 14.26 11.93
N GLU A 876 -32.21 13.91 11.50
CA GLU A 876 -32.67 12.52 11.46
C GLU A 876 -31.75 11.64 10.61
N SER A 877 -31.33 12.14 9.44
CA SER A 877 -30.47 11.40 8.51
C SER A 877 -29.04 11.19 9.03
N ILE A 878 -28.51 12.14 9.82
CA ILE A 878 -27.15 12.11 10.37
C ILE A 878 -27.07 11.31 11.68
N LEU A 879 -28.14 11.29 12.47
CA LEU A 879 -28.13 10.67 13.81
C LEU A 879 -27.86 9.16 13.82
N HIS A 880 -28.03 8.47 12.69
CA HIS A 880 -27.67 7.08 12.52
C HIS A 880 -26.39 6.97 11.67
N GLU A 881 -25.22 6.97 12.32
CA GLU A 881 -23.91 6.83 11.65
C GLU A 881 -23.82 5.53 10.84
N GLY A 882 -23.25 5.60 9.62
CA GLY A 882 -23.15 4.47 8.69
C GLY A 882 -24.46 4.08 7.98
N SER A 883 -25.55 4.83 8.19
CA SER A 883 -26.84 4.55 7.54
C SER A 883 -26.93 5.13 6.13
N THR A 884 -27.91 4.65 5.36
CA THR A 884 -28.35 5.28 4.09
C THR A 884 -28.66 6.78 4.26
N GLY A 885 -29.04 7.25 5.46
CA GLY A 885 -29.26 8.67 5.74
C GLY A 885 -28.00 9.52 5.61
N CYS A 886 -26.82 9.02 6.01
CA CYS A 886 -25.56 9.75 5.83
C CYS A 886 -25.24 9.92 4.34
N ARG A 887 -25.41 8.86 3.54
CA ARG A 887 -25.21 8.89 2.08
C ARG A 887 -26.13 9.87 1.36
N VAL A 888 -27.38 10.02 1.83
CA VAL A 888 -28.31 11.05 1.35
C VAL A 888 -27.71 12.45 1.55
N VAL A 889 -27.20 12.75 2.74
CA VAL A 889 -26.60 14.05 3.04
C VAL A 889 -25.32 14.27 2.22
N GLU A 890 -24.45 13.27 2.11
CA GLU A 890 -23.25 13.33 1.27
C GLU A 890 -23.57 13.66 -0.18
N LYS A 891 -24.53 12.95 -0.80
CA LYS A 891 -24.94 13.20 -2.19
C LYS A 891 -25.56 14.57 -2.36
N PHE A 892 -26.38 15.02 -1.40
CA PHE A 892 -26.92 16.37 -1.42
C PHE A 892 -25.82 17.44 -1.38
N LEU A 893 -24.83 17.29 -0.49
CA LEU A 893 -23.67 18.17 -0.42
C LEU A 893 -22.86 18.14 -1.72
N LYS A 894 -22.66 16.96 -2.34
CA LYS A 894 -22.01 16.81 -3.65
C LYS A 894 -22.76 17.54 -4.77
N ILE A 895 -24.09 17.54 -4.76
CA ILE A 895 -24.89 18.31 -5.73
C ILE A 895 -24.59 19.81 -5.54
N LEU A 896 -24.62 20.30 -4.31
CA LEU A 896 -24.30 21.70 -4.01
C LEU A 896 -22.85 22.05 -4.40
N GLN A 897 -21.91 21.12 -4.25
CA GLN A 897 -20.53 21.30 -4.69
C GLN A 897 -20.46 21.57 -6.20
N VAL A 898 -21.25 20.86 -7.01
CA VAL A 898 -21.34 21.08 -8.47
C VAL A 898 -21.95 22.44 -8.79
N VAL A 899 -22.94 22.88 -8.01
CA VAL A 899 -23.60 24.19 -8.18
C VAL A 899 -22.64 25.35 -7.92
N VAL A 900 -21.90 25.30 -6.81
CA VAL A 900 -20.99 26.41 -6.44
C VAL A 900 -19.78 26.54 -7.36
N GLN A 901 -19.43 25.51 -8.12
CA GLN A 901 -18.32 25.57 -9.08
C GLN A 901 -18.67 26.34 -10.36
N GLU A 902 -19.95 26.66 -10.58
CA GLU A 902 -20.36 27.27 -11.84
C GLU A 902 -19.83 28.69 -12.01
N PRO A 903 -19.16 29.01 -13.14
CA PRO A 903 -18.62 30.35 -13.38
C PRO A 903 -19.72 31.39 -13.66
N GLY A 904 -20.94 30.96 -14.00
CA GLY A 904 -22.07 31.82 -14.37
C GLY A 904 -22.65 32.64 -13.22
N GLN A 905 -23.23 33.81 -13.53
CA GLN A 905 -23.94 34.64 -12.55
C GLN A 905 -25.26 34.02 -12.06
N VAL A 906 -25.78 33.04 -12.81
CA VAL A 906 -27.08 32.41 -12.60
C VAL A 906 -27.22 31.75 -11.24
N PHE A 907 -26.19 31.05 -10.76
CA PHE A 907 -26.28 30.26 -9.53
C PHE A 907 -25.77 31.00 -8.28
N LYS A 908 -25.17 32.18 -8.47
CA LYS A 908 -24.69 33.00 -7.35
C LYS A 908 -25.78 33.45 -6.37
N PRO A 909 -27.04 33.69 -6.77
CA PRO A 909 -28.13 33.96 -5.84
C PRO A 909 -28.35 32.86 -4.78
N PHE A 910 -27.92 31.62 -5.03
CA PHE A 910 -28.03 30.52 -4.06
C PHE A 910 -26.90 30.48 -3.03
N LEU A 911 -25.79 31.17 -3.25
CA LEU A 911 -24.63 31.12 -2.34
C LEU A 911 -24.99 31.44 -0.89
N PRO A 912 -25.79 32.48 -0.58
CA PRO A 912 -26.19 32.76 0.80
C PRO A 912 -26.96 31.60 1.43
N SER A 913 -27.90 31.00 0.70
CA SER A 913 -28.71 29.87 1.18
C SER A 913 -27.87 28.60 1.39
N ILE A 914 -26.90 28.34 0.50
CA ILE A 914 -25.98 27.21 0.62
C ILE A 914 -25.08 27.39 1.84
N ILE A 915 -24.49 28.58 2.03
CA ILE A 915 -23.65 28.87 3.20
C ILE A 915 -24.47 28.77 4.49
N ALA A 916 -25.69 29.30 4.52
CA ALA A 916 -26.58 29.19 5.68
C ALA A 916 -26.92 27.72 5.98
N LEU A 917 -27.22 26.90 4.96
CA LEU A 917 -27.42 25.47 5.14
C LEU A 917 -26.19 24.78 5.74
N CYS A 918 -25.00 25.05 5.21
CA CYS A 918 -23.75 24.49 5.73
C CYS A 918 -23.48 24.91 7.18
N MET A 919 -23.55 26.20 7.49
CA MET A 919 -23.08 26.75 8.76
C MET A 919 -24.13 26.76 9.87
N GLU A 920 -25.41 26.91 9.52
CA GLU A 920 -26.51 27.03 10.51
C GLU A 920 -27.28 25.72 10.70
N GLN A 921 -27.27 24.82 9.70
CA GLN A 921 -28.04 23.56 9.76
C GLN A 921 -27.12 22.35 9.90
N VAL A 922 -26.17 22.13 8.99
CA VAL A 922 -25.36 20.90 8.94
C VAL A 922 -24.22 20.91 9.96
N TYR A 923 -23.36 21.93 9.93
CA TYR A 923 -22.18 22.00 10.79
C TYR A 923 -22.49 21.86 12.30
N PRO A 924 -23.54 22.50 12.86
CA PRO A 924 -23.88 22.35 14.28
C PRO A 924 -24.30 20.92 14.67
N ILE A 925 -24.78 20.11 13.72
CA ILE A 925 -25.15 18.72 13.98
C ILE A 925 -23.90 17.84 14.07
N ILE A 926 -22.89 18.11 13.23
CA ILE A 926 -21.71 17.25 13.07
C ILE A 926 -20.47 17.73 13.85
N ALA A 927 -20.41 18.98 14.31
CA ALA A 927 -19.21 19.59 14.87
C ALA A 927 -18.53 18.71 15.94
N GLU A 928 -19.30 18.22 16.92
CA GLU A 928 -18.82 17.40 18.03
C GLU A 928 -18.93 15.88 17.80
N ARG A 929 -19.39 15.43 16.62
CA ARG A 929 -19.65 14.01 16.34
C ARG A 929 -18.60 13.37 15.43
N PRO A 930 -18.27 12.08 15.57
CA PRO A 930 -17.37 11.37 14.68
C PRO A 930 -18.09 10.94 13.38
N SER A 931 -18.45 11.91 12.53
CA SER A 931 -19.11 11.67 11.24
C SER A 931 -18.17 11.99 10.06
N PRO A 932 -17.17 11.13 9.75
CA PRO A 932 -16.08 11.45 8.82
C PRO A 932 -16.57 11.73 7.41
N ASP A 933 -17.48 10.92 6.88
CA ASP A 933 -17.94 11.03 5.48
C ASP A 933 -18.70 12.35 5.24
N VAL A 934 -19.65 12.68 6.11
CA VAL A 934 -20.41 13.94 6.01
C VAL A 934 -19.50 15.15 6.26
N LYS A 935 -18.54 15.05 7.18
CA LYS A 935 -17.56 16.13 7.44
C LYS A 935 -16.71 16.39 6.20
N ALA A 936 -16.15 15.34 5.59
CA ALA A 936 -15.31 15.45 4.40
C ALA A 936 -16.04 16.19 3.27
N GLU A 937 -17.30 15.82 3.00
CA GLU A 937 -18.09 16.45 1.93
C GLU A 937 -18.54 17.88 2.27
N LEU A 938 -18.82 18.18 3.55
CA LEU A 938 -19.14 19.53 4.00
C LEU A 938 -17.94 20.46 3.83
N PHE A 939 -16.76 20.05 4.30
CA PHE A 939 -15.55 20.86 4.18
C PHE A 939 -15.12 21.03 2.73
N GLU A 940 -15.31 20.01 1.89
CA GLU A 940 -15.10 20.14 0.45
C GLU A 940 -16.07 21.16 -0.18
N LEU A 941 -17.34 21.18 0.22
CA LEU A 941 -18.30 22.20 -0.23
C LEU A 941 -17.89 23.61 0.19
N LEU A 942 -17.48 23.79 1.45
CA LEU A 942 -16.99 25.07 1.96
C LEU A 942 -15.74 25.53 1.20
N PHE A 943 -14.78 24.62 0.99
CA PHE A 943 -13.58 24.89 0.19
C PHE A 943 -13.93 25.28 -1.25
N ARG A 944 -14.77 24.50 -1.94
CA ARG A 944 -15.16 24.78 -3.34
C ARG A 944 -15.92 26.10 -3.45
N THR A 945 -16.74 26.45 -2.46
CA THR A 945 -17.43 27.74 -2.37
C THR A 945 -16.43 28.89 -2.30
N LEU A 946 -15.44 28.81 -1.40
CA LEU A 946 -14.38 29.81 -1.27
C LEU A 946 -13.54 29.90 -2.56
N HIS A 947 -13.09 28.75 -3.07
CA HIS A 947 -12.16 28.68 -4.20
C HIS A 947 -12.75 29.25 -5.49
N HIS A 948 -14.01 28.91 -5.82
CA HIS A 948 -14.65 29.32 -7.08
C HIS A 948 -15.39 30.64 -6.98
N ASN A 949 -15.93 30.98 -5.80
CA ASN A 949 -16.70 32.21 -5.57
C ASN A 949 -15.93 33.23 -4.74
N TRP A 950 -14.60 33.28 -4.88
CA TRP A 950 -13.75 34.19 -4.11
C TRP A 950 -14.23 35.66 -4.15
N ARG A 951 -14.77 36.11 -5.29
CA ARG A 951 -15.32 37.45 -5.49
C ARG A 951 -16.57 37.78 -4.67
N TYR A 952 -17.26 36.78 -4.14
CA TYR A 952 -18.38 36.94 -3.22
C TYR A 952 -17.91 37.46 -1.84
N PHE A 953 -16.66 37.16 -1.47
CA PHE A 953 -16.05 37.62 -0.23
C PHE A 953 -15.09 38.79 -0.46
N PHE A 954 -14.35 38.79 -1.58
CA PHE A 954 -13.33 39.78 -1.89
C PHE A 954 -13.57 40.39 -3.27
N LYS A 955 -14.16 41.58 -3.33
CA LYS A 955 -14.37 42.28 -4.61
C LYS A 955 -13.05 42.82 -5.13
N SER A 956 -12.58 42.24 -6.24
CA SER A 956 -11.48 42.82 -7.01
C SER A 956 -12.00 43.98 -7.85
N THR A 957 -11.65 45.22 -7.47
CA THR A 957 -11.86 46.39 -8.33
C THR A 957 -10.64 46.58 -9.22
N VAL A 958 -10.84 46.51 -10.54
CA VAL A 958 -9.78 46.76 -11.55
C VAL A 958 -9.17 48.17 -11.41
N LEU A 959 -9.88 49.12 -10.78
CA LEU A 959 -9.37 50.45 -10.46
C LEU A 959 -8.33 50.45 -9.32
N ALA A 960 -8.40 49.52 -8.38
CA ALA A 960 -7.46 49.43 -7.25
C ALA A 960 -6.07 48.92 -7.67
N SER A 961 -5.97 48.16 -8.77
CA SER A 961 -4.67 47.69 -9.29
C SER A 961 -3.92 48.74 -10.11
N VAL A 962 -4.60 49.79 -10.59
CA VAL A 962 -3.99 50.88 -11.37
C VAL A 962 -3.46 52.01 -10.46
N GLN A 963 -4.05 52.20 -9.29
CA GLN A 963 -3.49 53.08 -8.26
C GLN A 963 -2.48 52.27 -7.43
N ARG A 964 -1.18 52.44 -7.70
CA ARG A 964 -0.07 51.89 -6.89
C ARG A 964 -0.06 52.46 -5.47
N GLY A 965 -1.00 52.01 -4.65
CA GLY A 965 -1.07 52.36 -3.25
C GLY A 965 -2.19 51.56 -2.60
N ILE A 966 -1.83 50.40 -2.04
CA ILE A 966 -2.45 49.71 -0.89
C ILE A 966 -3.95 50.05 -0.67
N ALA A 967 -4.77 49.97 -1.71
CA ALA A 967 -6.22 50.07 -1.55
C ALA A 967 -6.64 48.66 -1.15
N GLU A 968 -6.73 48.45 0.17
CA GLU A 968 -7.16 47.19 0.77
C GLU A 968 -8.46 46.72 0.10
N GLU A 969 -8.49 45.47 -0.38
CA GLU A 969 -9.70 44.90 -0.99
C GLU A 969 -10.85 44.95 0.02
N GLN A 970 -11.92 45.67 -0.32
CA GLN A 970 -13.14 45.70 0.48
C GLN A 970 -13.74 44.29 0.54
N MET A 971 -13.85 43.77 1.77
CA MET A 971 -14.44 42.48 2.05
C MET A 971 -15.96 42.61 2.16
N GLU A 972 -16.68 41.70 1.53
CA GLU A 972 -18.12 41.52 1.68
C GLU A 972 -18.40 40.20 2.39
N ASN A 973 -19.51 40.10 3.12
CA ASN A 973 -19.93 38.87 3.83
C ASN A 973 -18.89 38.34 4.84
N GLU A 974 -18.19 39.25 5.53
CA GLU A 974 -17.21 38.93 6.57
C GLU A 974 -17.68 37.92 7.63
N PRO A 975 -18.93 37.97 8.15
CA PRO A 975 -19.40 37.01 9.15
C PRO A 975 -19.42 35.58 8.62
N GLN A 976 -19.84 35.39 7.36
CA GLN A 976 -19.91 34.09 6.71
C GLN A 976 -18.51 33.52 6.50
N PHE A 977 -17.57 34.32 5.97
CA PHE A 977 -16.19 33.90 5.78
C PHE A 977 -15.54 33.51 7.11
N SER A 978 -15.75 34.32 8.15
CA SER A 978 -15.18 34.07 9.48
C SER A 978 -15.71 32.79 10.10
N ALA A 979 -17.01 32.51 9.97
CA ALA A 979 -17.61 31.27 10.45
C ALA A 979 -17.02 30.05 9.73
N ILE A 980 -16.81 30.12 8.41
CA ILE A 980 -16.18 29.04 7.63
C ILE A 980 -14.74 28.82 8.08
N MET A 981 -13.94 29.89 8.21
CA MET A 981 -12.55 29.78 8.69
C MET A 981 -12.48 29.23 10.12
N GLN A 982 -13.39 29.62 11.00
CA GLN A 982 -13.47 29.05 12.35
C GLN A 982 -13.76 27.54 12.30
N ALA A 983 -14.66 27.09 11.44
CA ALA A 983 -14.90 25.66 11.26
C ALA A 983 -13.65 24.90 10.80
N PHE A 984 -12.88 25.46 9.85
CA PHE A 984 -11.58 24.90 9.46
C PHE A 984 -10.61 24.83 10.64
N GLY A 985 -10.48 25.91 11.41
CA GLY A 985 -9.61 25.94 12.60
C GLY A 985 -10.00 24.91 13.66
N GLN A 986 -11.30 24.75 13.93
CA GLN A 986 -11.81 23.74 14.86
C GLN A 986 -11.56 22.31 14.38
N SER A 987 -11.54 22.07 13.07
CA SER A 987 -11.27 20.72 12.53
C SER A 987 -9.86 20.22 12.90
N PHE A 988 -8.88 21.12 13.08
CA PHE A 988 -7.51 20.76 13.48
C PHE A 988 -7.38 20.39 14.97
N LEU A 989 -8.44 20.55 15.75
CA LEU A 989 -8.51 20.08 17.13
C LEU A 989 -9.13 18.67 17.24
N GLN A 990 -9.63 18.11 16.14
CA GLN A 990 -10.25 16.80 16.09
C GLN A 990 -9.21 15.70 15.84
N PRO A 991 -9.46 14.45 16.29
CA PRO A 991 -8.50 13.35 16.15
C PRO A 991 -8.46 12.68 14.76
N ASP A 992 -9.34 13.07 13.83
CA ASP A 992 -9.43 12.45 12.50
C ASP A 992 -8.30 12.93 11.57
N ILE A 993 -7.34 12.04 11.31
CA ILE A 993 -6.17 12.32 10.47
C ILE A 993 -6.53 12.60 9.00
N HIS A 994 -7.53 11.94 8.43
CA HIS A 994 -7.90 12.12 7.03
C HIS A 994 -8.52 13.50 6.84
N LEU A 995 -9.44 13.87 7.73
CA LEU A 995 -10.06 15.19 7.73
C LEU A 995 -9.03 16.30 7.99
N PHE A 996 -8.11 16.09 8.93
CA PHE A 996 -7.02 17.02 9.19
C PHE A 996 -6.19 17.26 7.93
N LYS A 997 -5.76 16.18 7.25
CA LYS A 997 -4.95 16.25 6.03
C LYS A 997 -5.69 16.96 4.89
N GLN A 998 -6.96 16.62 4.68
CA GLN A 998 -7.82 17.23 3.67
C GLN A 998 -7.95 18.74 3.89
N ASN A 999 -8.28 19.16 5.11
CA ASN A 999 -8.51 20.56 5.44
C ASN A 999 -7.24 21.40 5.40
N LEU A 1000 -6.10 20.82 5.80
CA LEU A 1000 -4.80 21.47 5.66
C LEU A 1000 -4.45 21.68 4.17
N PHE A 1001 -4.66 20.66 3.34
CA PHE A 1001 -4.47 20.76 1.89
C PHE A 1001 -5.36 21.84 1.24
N TYR A 1002 -6.61 21.97 1.69
CA TYR A 1002 -7.53 23.01 1.22
C TYR A 1002 -7.05 24.42 1.58
N LEU A 1003 -6.59 24.64 2.81
CA LEU A 1003 -6.02 25.93 3.21
C LEU A 1003 -4.78 26.28 2.39
N GLU A 1004 -3.88 25.32 2.17
CA GLU A 1004 -2.68 25.52 1.37
C GLU A 1004 -3.01 25.79 -0.11
N THR A 1005 -4.04 25.15 -0.64
CA THR A 1005 -4.53 25.41 -2.00
C THR A 1005 -5.12 26.83 -2.12
N LEU A 1006 -5.96 27.24 -1.16
CA LEU A 1006 -6.49 28.60 -1.11
C LEU A 1006 -5.37 29.64 -0.97
N ASN A 1007 -4.34 29.37 -0.16
CA ASN A 1007 -3.20 30.25 -0.03
C ASN A 1007 -2.39 30.33 -1.33
N THR A 1008 -2.12 29.20 -1.97
CA THR A 1008 -1.37 29.14 -3.22
C THR A 1008 -2.08 29.91 -4.35
N LYS A 1009 -3.40 29.74 -4.48
CA LYS A 1009 -4.20 30.32 -5.57
C LYS A 1009 -4.69 31.74 -5.30
N GLN A 1010 -5.12 32.04 -4.08
CA GLN A 1010 -5.80 33.29 -3.71
C GLN A 1010 -5.02 34.14 -2.69
N LYS A 1011 -3.82 33.70 -2.27
CA LYS A 1011 -3.02 34.36 -1.22
C LYS A 1011 -3.82 34.58 0.07
N LEU A 1012 -4.60 33.56 0.48
CA LEU A 1012 -5.44 33.55 1.68
C LEU A 1012 -4.73 34.17 2.89
N TYR A 1013 -3.52 33.71 3.21
CA TYR A 1013 -2.81 34.17 4.41
C TYR A 1013 -2.43 35.65 4.34
N HIS A 1014 -2.33 36.24 3.14
CA HIS A 1014 -2.00 37.65 2.93
C HIS A 1014 -3.23 38.56 3.03
N LYS A 1015 -4.45 38.01 3.07
CA LYS A 1015 -5.66 38.82 3.23
C LYS A 1015 -5.70 39.42 4.62
N LYS A 1016 -6.08 40.70 4.71
CA LYS A 1016 -6.09 41.47 5.95
C LYS A 1016 -6.79 40.73 7.09
N ILE A 1017 -8.03 40.26 6.87
CA ILE A 1017 -8.80 39.54 7.87
C ILE A 1017 -8.08 38.30 8.41
N PHE A 1018 -7.48 37.49 7.53
CA PHE A 1018 -6.77 36.30 7.95
C PHE A 1018 -5.53 36.72 8.73
N ARG A 1019 -4.71 37.62 8.17
CA ARG A 1019 -3.47 38.12 8.79
C ARG A 1019 -3.69 38.74 10.16
N THR A 1020 -4.73 39.56 10.34
CA THR A 1020 -4.96 40.31 11.58
C THR A 1020 -5.75 39.53 12.63
N THR A 1021 -6.67 38.65 12.21
CA THR A 1021 -7.69 38.09 13.12
C THR A 1021 -7.51 36.59 13.33
N MET A 1022 -6.94 35.85 12.37
CA MET A 1022 -6.95 34.38 12.37
C MET A 1022 -5.55 33.75 12.37
N LEU A 1023 -4.57 34.37 11.71
CA LEU A 1023 -3.24 33.80 11.47
C LEU A 1023 -2.58 33.34 12.76
N PHE A 1024 -2.61 34.18 13.80
CA PHE A 1024 -2.09 33.82 15.13
C PHE A 1024 -2.72 32.53 15.65
N GLN A 1025 -4.04 32.38 15.59
CA GLN A 1025 -4.77 31.23 16.12
C GLN A 1025 -4.43 29.94 15.37
N PHE A 1026 -4.37 30.00 14.03
CA PHE A 1026 -4.03 28.84 13.20
C PHE A 1026 -2.60 28.38 13.44
N VAL A 1027 -1.63 29.31 13.43
CA VAL A 1027 -0.23 28.97 13.71
C VAL A 1027 -0.09 28.40 15.12
N ASN A 1028 -0.80 28.96 16.11
CA ASN A 1028 -0.81 28.44 17.47
C ASN A 1028 -1.37 27.00 17.53
N VAL A 1029 -2.54 26.73 16.92
CA VAL A 1029 -3.13 25.37 16.90
C VAL A 1029 -2.18 24.37 16.25
N LEU A 1030 -1.60 24.69 15.09
CA LEU A 1030 -0.66 23.81 14.40
C LEU A 1030 0.62 23.55 15.21
N LEU A 1031 1.17 24.57 15.86
CA LEU A 1031 2.29 24.38 16.78
C LEU A 1031 1.89 23.54 18.00
N GLN A 1032 0.71 23.75 18.58
CA GLN A 1032 0.23 22.92 19.69
C GLN A 1032 0.02 21.46 19.27
N VAL A 1033 -0.47 21.19 18.06
CA VAL A 1033 -0.53 19.84 17.49
C VAL A 1033 0.87 19.23 17.42
N LEU A 1034 1.83 19.99 16.88
CA LEU A 1034 3.23 19.57 16.84
C LEU A 1034 3.82 19.36 18.23
N VAL A 1035 3.38 20.06 19.28
CA VAL A 1035 3.85 19.93 20.67
C VAL A 1035 3.17 18.79 21.42
N HIS A 1036 1.93 18.44 21.12
CA HIS A 1036 1.19 17.35 21.79
C HIS A 1036 1.26 15.99 21.08
N LYS A 1037 1.82 15.90 19.87
CA LYS A 1037 1.86 14.67 19.04
C LYS A 1037 0.49 14.13 18.64
N SER A 1038 -0.56 14.96 18.55
CA SER A 1038 -1.88 14.45 18.17
C SER A 1038 -1.93 13.91 16.75
N HIS A 1039 -1.09 14.42 15.84
CA HIS A 1039 -1.02 14.03 14.42
C HIS A 1039 0.42 13.85 13.91
N ASP A 1040 1.20 13.01 14.60
CA ASP A 1040 2.64 12.84 14.34
C ASP A 1040 2.97 12.41 12.89
N LEU A 1041 2.04 11.70 12.24
CA LEU A 1041 2.17 11.28 10.84
C LEU A 1041 2.12 12.44 9.82
N LEU A 1042 1.66 13.62 10.22
CA LEU A 1042 1.53 14.82 9.36
C LEU A 1042 2.52 15.93 9.73
N GLN A 1043 3.58 15.60 10.49
CA GLN A 1043 4.54 16.60 10.98
C GLN A 1043 5.15 17.46 9.87
N GLU A 1044 5.45 16.87 8.71
CA GLU A 1044 6.06 17.58 7.59
C GLU A 1044 5.08 18.55 6.93
N GLU A 1045 3.85 18.11 6.64
CA GLU A 1045 2.80 18.97 6.08
C GLU A 1045 2.43 20.11 7.03
N ILE A 1046 2.36 19.84 8.34
CA ILE A 1046 2.11 20.87 9.36
C ILE A 1046 3.26 21.88 9.41
N GLY A 1047 4.52 21.42 9.36
CA GLY A 1047 5.70 22.27 9.31
C GLY A 1047 5.68 23.22 8.10
N ILE A 1048 5.33 22.71 6.92
CA ILE A 1048 5.20 23.50 5.69
C ILE A 1048 4.08 24.55 5.82
N ALA A 1049 2.93 24.18 6.40
CA ALA A 1049 1.83 25.12 6.60
C ALA A 1049 2.20 26.25 7.57
N ILE A 1050 2.88 25.93 8.69
CA ILE A 1050 3.40 26.93 9.63
C ILE A 1050 4.37 27.89 8.92
N TYR A 1051 5.28 27.37 8.09
CA TYR A 1051 6.18 28.19 7.29
C TYR A 1051 5.40 29.12 6.35
N ASN A 1052 4.43 28.60 5.61
CA ASN A 1052 3.66 29.38 4.65
C ASN A 1052 2.87 30.50 5.35
N MET A 1053 2.34 30.25 6.54
CA MET A 1053 1.68 31.27 7.37
C MET A 1053 2.69 32.30 7.92
N ALA A 1054 3.84 31.85 8.45
CA ALA A 1054 4.90 32.74 8.95
C ALA A 1054 5.50 33.62 7.86
N SER A 1055 5.61 33.11 6.63
CA SER A 1055 6.22 33.80 5.49
C SER A 1055 5.46 35.06 5.05
N VAL A 1056 4.20 35.21 5.45
CA VAL A 1056 3.40 36.40 5.17
C VAL A 1056 3.93 37.62 5.91
N ASP A 1057 4.39 37.42 7.15
CA ASP A 1057 4.94 38.46 8.00
C ASP A 1057 5.95 37.85 8.96
N PHE A 1058 7.15 37.57 8.45
CA PHE A 1058 8.23 37.03 9.27
C PHE A 1058 8.57 37.96 10.43
N ASP A 1059 8.52 39.27 10.24
CA ASP A 1059 8.86 40.24 11.27
C ASP A 1059 7.83 40.17 12.41
N GLY A 1060 6.53 40.12 12.10
CA GLY A 1060 5.46 39.87 13.07
C GLY A 1060 5.55 38.49 13.72
N PHE A 1061 5.92 37.45 12.96
CA PHE A 1061 6.11 36.11 13.51
C PHE A 1061 7.22 36.09 14.57
N PHE A 1062 8.39 36.64 14.25
CA PHE A 1062 9.53 36.63 15.16
C PHE A 1062 9.42 37.63 16.32
N ALA A 1063 8.86 38.83 16.08
CA ALA A 1063 8.82 39.89 17.08
C ALA A 1063 7.59 39.85 17.99
N ALA A 1064 6.46 39.28 17.54
CA ALA A 1064 5.21 39.23 18.29
C ALA A 1064 4.73 37.80 18.56
N PHE A 1065 4.50 37.01 17.50
CA PHE A 1065 3.89 35.68 17.65
C PHE A 1065 4.75 34.74 18.50
N LEU A 1066 6.03 34.57 18.18
CA LEU A 1066 6.90 33.61 18.86
C LEU A 1066 7.08 33.96 20.35
N PRO A 1067 7.37 35.22 20.74
CA PRO A 1067 7.37 35.61 22.16
C PRO A 1067 6.04 35.34 22.85
N GLU A 1068 4.91 35.68 22.23
CA GLU A 1068 3.58 35.47 22.83
C GLU A 1068 3.26 33.98 23.00
N PHE A 1069 3.53 33.16 21.97
CA PHE A 1069 3.42 31.71 22.02
C PHE A 1069 4.23 31.14 23.19
N LEU A 1070 5.51 31.52 23.32
CA LEU A 1070 6.37 31.07 24.41
C LEU A 1070 5.85 31.53 25.78
N THR A 1071 5.33 32.76 25.90
CA THR A 1071 4.72 33.21 27.15
C THR A 1071 3.49 32.40 27.52
N SER A 1072 2.68 31.98 26.54
CA SER A 1072 1.48 31.15 26.73
C SER A 1072 1.78 29.68 27.02
N CYS A 1073 3.01 29.22 26.78
CA CYS A 1073 3.40 27.84 27.07
C CYS A 1073 3.39 27.57 28.58
N ASP A 1074 2.54 26.64 28.99
CA ASP A 1074 2.55 26.06 30.34
C ASP A 1074 3.69 25.03 30.50
N GLY A 1075 4.07 24.79 31.75
CA GLY A 1075 5.08 23.79 32.12
C GLY A 1075 6.53 24.22 31.89
N VAL A 1076 6.80 25.48 31.49
CA VAL A 1076 8.13 26.07 31.29
C VAL A 1076 8.28 27.37 32.09
N ASP A 1077 9.47 27.63 32.61
CA ASP A 1077 9.78 28.81 33.41
C ASP A 1077 10.18 30.04 32.53
N ALA A 1078 10.44 31.19 33.15
CA ALA A 1078 10.79 32.40 32.39
C ALA A 1078 12.18 32.32 31.73
N ASN A 1079 13.13 31.61 32.34
CA ASN A 1079 14.48 31.46 31.82
C ASN A 1079 14.50 30.55 30.59
N GLN A 1080 13.85 29.40 30.66
CA GLN A 1080 13.65 28.45 29.57
C GLN A 1080 12.93 29.08 28.38
N LYS A 1081 11.88 29.87 28.64
CA LYS A 1081 11.20 30.64 27.58
C LYS A 1081 12.17 31.56 26.85
N ASN A 1082 13.04 32.27 27.57
CA ASN A 1082 14.07 33.11 26.96
C ASN A 1082 15.12 32.30 26.17
N VAL A 1083 15.54 31.14 26.67
CA VAL A 1083 16.49 30.27 25.98
C VAL A 1083 15.90 29.71 24.69
N LEU A 1084 14.65 29.22 24.72
CA LEU A 1084 13.93 28.75 23.54
C LEU A 1084 13.81 29.84 22.49
N GLY A 1085 13.42 31.06 22.89
CA GLY A 1085 13.32 32.20 21.99
C GLY A 1085 14.67 32.60 21.37
N ARG A 1086 15.75 32.58 22.16
CA ARG A 1086 17.10 32.92 21.67
C ARG A 1086 17.66 31.85 20.72
N ASN A 1087 17.34 30.59 20.94
CA ASN A 1087 17.84 29.48 20.13
C ASN A 1087 17.09 29.30 18.81
N PHE A 1088 15.90 29.89 18.67
CA PHE A 1088 15.16 29.91 17.41
C PHE A 1088 15.86 30.85 16.41
N LYS A 1089 16.56 30.27 15.42
CA LYS A 1089 17.22 31.06 14.37
C LYS A 1089 16.18 31.67 13.44
N MET A 1090 16.41 32.93 13.04
CA MET A 1090 15.53 33.70 12.15
C MET A 1090 15.74 33.34 10.66
N ASP A 1091 15.86 32.05 10.37
CA ASP A 1091 16.04 31.55 9.00
C ASP A 1091 14.72 31.67 8.23
N ARG A 1092 14.80 32.10 6.97
CA ARG A 1092 13.63 32.40 6.11
C ARG A 1092 13.44 31.39 4.97
N ASP A 1093 14.36 30.46 4.77
CA ASP A 1093 14.18 29.36 3.84
C ASP A 1093 13.37 28.22 4.48
N LEU A 1094 12.54 27.56 3.68
CA LEU A 1094 11.62 26.52 4.15
C LEU A 1094 12.33 25.39 4.94
N PRO A 1095 13.41 24.76 4.44
CA PRO A 1095 14.06 23.65 5.16
C PRO A 1095 14.64 24.06 6.51
N SER A 1096 15.33 25.21 6.58
CA SER A 1096 15.93 25.67 7.84
C SER A 1096 14.85 26.12 8.84
N PHE A 1097 13.81 26.80 8.36
CA PHE A 1097 12.69 27.21 9.21
C PHE A 1097 11.96 26.02 9.83
N THR A 1098 11.58 25.01 9.04
CA THR A 1098 10.89 23.82 9.57
C THR A 1098 11.78 23.06 10.54
N GLN A 1099 13.08 22.94 10.24
CA GLN A 1099 14.04 22.37 11.19
C GLN A 1099 14.04 23.15 12.52
N ASN A 1100 14.05 24.48 12.50
CA ASN A 1100 13.98 25.30 13.70
C ASN A 1100 12.66 25.14 14.47
N VAL A 1101 11.53 24.97 13.77
CA VAL A 1101 10.24 24.62 14.39
C VAL A 1101 10.32 23.28 15.11
N HIS A 1102 10.82 22.22 14.46
CA HIS A 1102 10.96 20.91 15.10
C HIS A 1102 11.94 20.94 16.28
N ARG A 1103 13.01 21.76 16.17
CA ARG A 1103 13.94 21.98 17.29
C ARG A 1103 13.25 22.61 18.49
N LEU A 1104 12.49 23.69 18.26
CA LEU A 1104 11.72 24.37 19.29
C LEU A 1104 10.74 23.42 19.98
N VAL A 1105 9.99 22.65 19.20
CA VAL A 1105 8.99 21.69 19.69
C VAL A 1105 9.64 20.62 20.58
N ASN A 1106 10.77 20.06 20.14
CA ASN A 1106 11.52 19.07 20.91
C ASN A 1106 12.05 19.65 22.22
N ASP A 1107 12.73 20.80 22.17
CA ASP A 1107 13.29 21.42 23.37
C ASP A 1107 12.19 21.89 24.35
N LEU A 1108 11.05 22.35 23.85
CA LEU A 1108 9.89 22.69 24.69
C LEU A 1108 9.34 21.46 25.43
N ARG A 1109 9.20 20.33 24.75
CA ARG A 1109 8.80 19.06 25.38
C ARG A 1109 9.80 18.60 26.42
N TYR A 1110 11.08 18.71 26.10
CA TYR A 1110 12.16 18.39 27.01
C TYR A 1110 12.07 19.22 28.29
N TYR A 1111 11.89 20.54 28.20
CA TYR A 1111 11.76 21.38 29.39
C TYR A 1111 10.51 21.10 30.20
N ARG A 1112 9.36 20.83 29.56
CA ARG A 1112 8.14 20.41 30.26
C ARG A 1112 8.40 19.14 31.07
N LEU A 1113 9.01 18.13 30.44
CA LEU A 1113 9.39 16.89 31.10
C LEU A 1113 10.33 17.14 32.29
N CYS A 1114 11.31 18.04 32.15
CA CYS A 1114 12.24 18.38 33.23
C CYS A 1114 11.55 19.10 34.40
N ASN A 1115 10.58 19.97 34.12
CA ASN A 1115 9.91 20.73 35.18
C ASN A 1115 8.86 19.90 35.91
N ASP A 1116 8.14 19.04 35.19
CA ASP A 1116 7.18 18.11 35.79
C ASP A 1116 7.86 17.08 36.71
N SER A 1117 9.18 16.92 36.58
CA SER A 1117 9.97 15.98 37.36
C SER A 1117 10.66 16.58 38.58
N LEU A 1118 10.59 17.90 38.78
CA LEU A 1118 11.13 18.58 39.96
C LEU A 1118 10.16 18.50 41.15
N PRO A 1119 10.65 18.41 42.40
CA PRO A 1119 9.80 18.41 43.58
C PRO A 1119 8.89 19.66 43.65
N PRO A 1120 7.66 19.54 44.19
CA PRO A 1120 6.76 20.69 44.37
C PRO A 1120 7.43 21.81 45.18
N GLY A 1121 7.45 23.04 44.66
CA GLY A 1121 8.06 24.20 45.31
C GLY A 1121 9.54 24.45 44.98
N THR A 1122 10.17 23.61 44.15
CA THR A 1122 11.51 23.88 43.60
C THR A 1122 11.41 25.00 42.56
N VAL A 1123 12.39 25.90 42.53
CA VAL A 1123 12.51 26.88 41.44
C VAL A 1123 12.68 26.09 40.14
N LYS A 1124 11.70 26.19 39.24
CA LYS A 1124 11.77 25.59 37.90
C LYS A 1124 13.02 26.18 37.20
N LEU A 1125 13.85 25.31 36.62
CA LEU A 1125 15.21 25.64 36.14
C LEU A 1125 15.23 26.54 34.90
#